data_AF-A0A4Q4T0A9-F1
#
_entry.id   AF-A0A4Q4T0A9-F1
#
_cell.length_a   1.000
_cell.length_b   1.000
_cell.length_c   1.000
_cell.angle_alpha   90.00
_cell.angle_beta   90.00
_cell.angle_gamma   90.00
#
_symmetry.space_group_name_H-M   'P 1'
#
loop_
_entity.id
_entity.type
_entity.pdbx_description
1 polymer ?
#
loop_
_entity_poly.entity_id
_entity_poly.type
_entity_poly.pdbx_seq_one_letter_code
_entity_poly.pdbx_strand_id
1 'polypeptide(L)'
;MAPNKRPADSTGMPPSKKARANSISNPQQPEKAEPRKLGLNQVYPDRSDNSSRTEIDIVAIHGLDTQSPKTWVAWKKDGDPTSGEVHWLKDENMLPSVIPNARIFTYDWNANFDEDAAAQGLLGHADGLLEKLHIRRSRKALHRASEGHNSYQYILKLTVGVGFLGTPFQGSHSGFLTATQLRLDVAVSMGGETADELIKYLSNNDSERRQLDDVVQQFCEMANSNMFKFPIRCFYETRRTDFKKVLKKLSPKFCEQLGEHDTGIHIQLAFKANRGPSCTSDTECPDAWIRNECYTKENLKIQRLSDEYLSIDQCYINLAIVIQPGENRHRSKDGSQNGSEGDGALESSPFSLSGRLKVETPEKELQVELPTLFDSRKMPDGQMKEPRRILIRGRAGVGKTTLCKKIVHDFTHAGMWNTLFDRVLWVPLRELKMLSESKYNLHDLLQDLFHRIYFKESEDGKALAEGLQAAIHSKATGHRRTLFLLDGLDEVSELLHSAHNGSNFLKTLLNSSNAIVTTRPHIILPNDFEKSDLELETIGFYPDQVQNYLEKVVQDPPKVEEIQSFLQKHWLLQSLVRIPIQLDALCLTWDEGLKDNPIPETMTGVYGAIVKRLWRKDAVKVGTKPEHFIKTALPSEIDVEIEEELLGCLAFSGLYSNVIEFQPTHRDAIHKQFKKRIQPRKAGFSFDEWLGRLSFLRTSDPWTDMHNRSYHFLHLTFQEYFAALYFVRQWEAGKNLEYLDLDSRKSEPPTSPKAFLQQYKYTARYDIVWRFTTGLLEPKELSDFFEAIEQEPLDLLGPAHQRLVMHCLNERVNQSIQTKPCVPLWKMILAPKQ
;
A
#
# COMPACT_ATOMS: atom_id res chain seq x y z
N MET A 1 18.04 -91.28 4.23
CA MET A 1 18.40 -92.58 3.63
C MET A 1 19.13 -92.31 2.32
N ALA A 2 20.44 -92.53 2.29
CA ALA A 2 21.18 -92.66 1.03
C ALA A 2 20.78 -94.00 0.36
N PRO A 3 20.99 -94.22 -0.95
CA PRO A 3 22.34 -94.61 -1.40
C PRO A 3 22.68 -94.13 -2.85
N ASN A 4 23.94 -93.80 -3.15
CA ASN A 4 24.95 -94.60 -3.90
C ASN A 4 24.63 -94.80 -5.41
N LYS A 5 25.58 -94.87 -6.35
CA LYS A 5 27.05 -94.90 -6.37
C LYS A 5 27.49 -94.73 -7.84
N ARG A 6 28.67 -94.12 -8.02
CA ARG A 6 29.61 -94.17 -9.19
C ARG A 6 30.07 -95.63 -9.45
N PRO A 7 31.04 -96.02 -10.33
CA PRO A 7 32.10 -95.27 -11.06
C PRO A 7 32.35 -95.80 -12.51
N ALA A 8 33.35 -95.37 -13.30
CA ALA A 8 34.78 -95.71 -13.25
C ALA A 8 35.45 -95.04 -14.50
N ASP A 9 36.51 -94.24 -14.34
CA ASP A 9 37.95 -94.59 -14.44
C ASP A 9 38.40 -94.94 -15.88
N SER A 10 39.55 -94.58 -16.43
CA SER A 10 40.80 -93.87 -16.04
C SER A 10 41.72 -93.98 -17.29
N THR A 11 42.66 -93.11 -17.67
CA THR A 11 43.97 -92.82 -17.06
C THR A 11 44.82 -91.98 -18.05
N GLY A 12 45.69 -91.10 -17.53
CA GLY A 12 46.80 -90.48 -18.30
C GLY A 12 47.36 -89.17 -17.68
N MET A 13 48.35 -89.27 -16.78
CA MET A 13 49.11 -88.22 -16.06
C MET A 13 50.56 -88.09 -16.63
N PRO A 14 51.46 -87.20 -16.15
CA PRO A 14 51.39 -85.76 -15.79
C PRO A 14 52.63 -84.96 -16.37
N PRO A 15 52.82 -83.64 -16.16
CA PRO A 15 53.49 -83.12 -14.95
C PRO A 15 52.98 -81.74 -14.47
N SER A 16 53.60 -81.24 -13.40
CA SER A 16 53.07 -80.34 -12.36
C SER A 16 53.09 -78.83 -12.62
N LYS A 17 51.95 -78.21 -12.24
CA LYS A 17 51.73 -76.94 -11.51
C LYS A 17 52.34 -75.64 -12.05
N LYS A 18 51.48 -74.81 -12.67
CA LYS A 18 51.25 -73.40 -12.29
C LYS A 18 49.92 -72.94 -12.89
N ALA A 19 49.06 -72.38 -12.04
CA ALA A 19 47.69 -72.00 -12.34
C ALA A 19 47.60 -71.09 -13.58
N ARG A 20 46.77 -71.47 -14.56
CA ARG A 20 46.46 -70.63 -15.72
C ARG A 20 45.04 -70.92 -16.24
N ALA A 21 44.31 -69.83 -16.44
CA ALA A 21 43.34 -69.59 -17.50
C ALA A 21 42.21 -70.62 -17.71
N ASN A 22 41.00 -70.24 -17.27
CA ASN A 22 39.81 -70.59 -18.04
C ASN A 22 39.62 -69.53 -19.13
N SER A 23 39.89 -69.98 -20.35
CA SER A 23 39.19 -69.68 -21.59
C SER A 23 38.27 -68.45 -21.57
N ILE A 24 38.76 -67.42 -22.23
CA ILE A 24 38.00 -66.36 -22.88
C ILE A 24 36.99 -67.03 -23.80
N SER A 25 35.77 -67.23 -23.31
CA SER A 25 34.59 -67.20 -24.15
C SER A 25 34.47 -65.76 -24.62
N ASN A 26 34.41 -65.57 -25.94
CA ASN A 26 34.20 -64.27 -26.57
C ASN A 26 33.20 -63.46 -25.74
N PRO A 27 33.54 -62.24 -25.29
CA PRO A 27 32.49 -61.29 -24.97
C PRO A 27 31.68 -61.18 -26.26
N GLN A 28 30.45 -61.70 -26.21
CA GLN A 28 29.43 -61.35 -27.18
C GLN A 28 29.56 -59.84 -27.38
N GLN A 29 29.81 -59.44 -28.62
CA GLN A 29 29.69 -58.05 -29.01
C GLN A 29 28.40 -57.54 -28.35
N PRO A 30 28.45 -56.41 -27.62
CA PRO A 30 27.22 -55.86 -27.07
C PRO A 30 26.22 -55.80 -28.20
N GLU A 31 25.08 -56.48 -28.02
CA GLU A 31 23.92 -56.34 -28.88
C GLU A 31 23.82 -54.85 -29.18
N LYS A 32 24.03 -54.47 -30.45
CA LYS A 32 23.86 -53.08 -30.88
C LYS A 32 22.43 -52.73 -30.50
N ALA A 33 22.28 -51.97 -29.43
CA ALA A 33 21.00 -51.43 -29.00
C ALA A 33 20.34 -50.82 -30.23
N GLU A 34 19.07 -51.15 -30.47
CA GLU A 34 18.33 -50.56 -31.58
C GLU A 34 18.52 -49.04 -31.57
N PRO A 35 18.75 -48.41 -32.75
CA PRO A 35 19.02 -46.98 -32.80
C PRO A 35 17.89 -46.20 -32.14
N ARG A 36 18.25 -45.32 -31.19
CA ARG A 36 17.33 -44.51 -30.39
C ARG A 36 16.32 -43.81 -31.29
N LYS A 37 15.04 -44.10 -31.10
CA LYS A 37 13.96 -43.56 -31.93
C LYS A 37 13.42 -42.26 -31.36
N LEU A 38 14.04 -41.15 -31.76
CA LEU A 38 13.60 -39.80 -31.39
C LEU A 38 12.23 -39.46 -31.98
N GLY A 39 11.47 -38.64 -31.27
CA GLY A 39 10.17 -38.11 -31.65
C GLY A 39 9.01 -38.58 -30.75
N LEU A 40 7.79 -38.43 -31.27
CA LEU A 40 6.56 -38.68 -30.53
C LEU A 40 6.17 -40.17 -30.57
N ASN A 41 6.23 -40.83 -29.43
CA ASN A 41 5.97 -42.25 -29.25
C ASN A 41 4.72 -42.46 -28.38
N GLN A 42 3.80 -43.34 -28.79
CA GLN A 42 2.62 -43.68 -27.98
C GLN A 42 3.03 -44.77 -26.98
N VAL A 43 2.71 -44.57 -25.71
CA VAL A 43 3.01 -45.53 -24.64
C VAL A 43 1.76 -46.15 -24.01
N TYR A 44 0.59 -45.51 -24.17
CA TYR A 44 -0.69 -46.01 -23.70
C TYR A 44 -1.87 -45.45 -24.52
N PRO A 45 -2.95 -46.21 -24.77
CA PRO A 45 -3.01 -47.68 -24.69
C PRO A 45 -2.12 -48.30 -25.76
N ASP A 46 -1.91 -49.61 -25.72
CA ASP A 46 -1.11 -50.29 -26.75
C ASP A 46 -1.75 -50.10 -28.14
N ARG A 47 -0.93 -49.97 -29.18
CA ARG A 47 -1.41 -49.65 -30.54
C ARG A 47 -2.30 -50.76 -31.14
N SER A 48 -2.26 -51.95 -30.56
CA SER A 48 -3.11 -53.10 -30.89
C SER A 48 -4.54 -52.96 -30.35
N ASP A 49 -4.78 -52.05 -29.41
CA ASP A 49 -6.03 -51.93 -28.68
C ASP A 49 -6.94 -50.83 -29.27
N ASN A 50 -7.72 -51.22 -30.29
CA ASN A 50 -8.53 -50.30 -31.11
C ASN A 50 -9.90 -49.92 -30.50
N SER A 51 -10.24 -50.38 -29.30
CA SER A 51 -11.59 -50.23 -28.72
C SER A 51 -11.79 -49.09 -27.71
N SER A 52 -10.75 -48.31 -27.37
CA SER A 52 -10.89 -47.23 -26.37
C SER A 52 -11.30 -45.89 -26.99
N ARG A 53 -12.41 -45.34 -26.51
CA ARG A 53 -12.82 -43.95 -26.81
C ARG A 53 -11.81 -43.00 -26.15
N THR A 54 -10.94 -42.39 -26.95
CA THR A 54 -10.00 -41.39 -26.43
C THR A 54 -10.65 -40.02 -26.28
N GLU A 55 -10.50 -39.43 -25.10
CA GLU A 55 -11.02 -38.08 -24.79
C GLU A 55 -9.90 -37.04 -24.62
N ILE A 56 -8.69 -37.47 -24.25
CA ILE A 56 -7.54 -36.57 -24.02
C ILE A 56 -6.23 -37.19 -24.50
N ASP A 57 -5.36 -36.37 -25.10
CA ASP A 57 -3.98 -36.72 -25.40
C ASP A 57 -3.04 -36.09 -24.34
N ILE A 58 -2.22 -36.91 -23.68
CA ILE A 58 -1.18 -36.48 -22.74
C ILE A 58 0.18 -36.64 -23.43
N VAL A 59 1.01 -35.60 -23.43
CA VAL A 59 2.35 -35.64 -24.02
C VAL A 59 3.38 -35.37 -22.92
N ALA A 60 4.13 -36.38 -22.54
CA ALA A 60 5.19 -36.31 -21.54
C ALA A 60 6.53 -36.02 -22.22
N ILE A 61 7.22 -34.98 -21.75
CA ILE A 61 8.49 -34.50 -22.31
C ILE A 61 9.55 -34.63 -21.21
N HIS A 62 10.68 -35.26 -21.51
CA HIS A 62 11.76 -35.44 -20.54
C HIS A 62 12.71 -34.23 -20.53
N GLY A 63 13.43 -34.05 -19.41
CA GLY A 63 14.42 -32.97 -19.22
C GLY A 63 15.79 -33.26 -19.84
N LEU A 64 16.71 -32.30 -19.67
CA LEU A 64 18.11 -32.38 -20.12
C LEU A 64 18.87 -33.55 -19.50
N ASP A 65 19.81 -34.13 -20.25
CA ASP A 65 20.64 -35.30 -19.85
C ASP A 65 19.81 -36.52 -19.41
N THR A 66 18.58 -36.64 -19.93
CA THR A 66 17.71 -37.81 -19.73
C THR A 66 17.12 -38.34 -21.04
N GLN A 67 16.47 -39.50 -21.00
CA GLN A 67 15.89 -40.14 -22.18
C GLN A 67 14.63 -40.94 -21.84
N SER A 68 13.67 -40.98 -22.75
CA SER A 68 12.54 -41.90 -22.67
C SER A 68 12.98 -43.32 -23.10
N PRO A 69 12.51 -44.41 -22.46
CA PRO A 69 11.54 -44.46 -21.37
C PRO A 69 12.12 -44.29 -19.96
N LYS A 70 13.45 -44.26 -19.80
CA LYS A 70 14.11 -44.29 -18.48
C LYS A 70 13.63 -43.21 -17.51
N THR A 71 13.37 -41.99 -18.00
CA THR A 71 12.81 -40.87 -17.21
C THR A 71 11.49 -41.23 -16.51
N TRP A 72 10.73 -42.17 -17.07
CA TRP A 72 9.39 -42.53 -16.61
C TRP A 72 9.34 -43.88 -15.88
N VAL A 73 10.50 -44.45 -15.57
CA VAL A 73 10.63 -45.74 -14.88
C VAL A 73 11.20 -45.53 -13.48
N ALA A 74 10.53 -46.10 -12.48
CA ALA A 74 10.98 -46.10 -11.09
C ALA A 74 10.92 -47.51 -10.49
N TRP A 75 11.58 -47.72 -9.36
CA TRP A 75 11.47 -48.99 -8.62
C TRP A 75 10.10 -49.12 -7.97
N LYS A 76 9.53 -50.34 -7.92
CA LYS A 76 8.24 -50.63 -7.27
C LYS A 76 8.23 -50.21 -5.80
N LYS A 77 9.37 -50.34 -5.12
CA LYS A 77 9.62 -49.83 -3.78
C LYS A 77 10.77 -48.82 -3.84
N ASP A 78 10.52 -47.63 -3.31
CA ASP A 78 11.52 -46.56 -3.25
C ASP A 78 12.79 -47.05 -2.53
N GLY A 79 13.96 -46.82 -3.13
CA GLY A 79 15.25 -47.27 -2.61
C GLY A 79 15.62 -48.75 -2.83
N ASP A 80 14.75 -49.59 -3.39
CA ASP A 80 15.02 -51.02 -3.59
C ASP A 80 15.08 -51.43 -5.09
N PRO A 81 16.29 -51.55 -5.69
CA PRO A 81 16.44 -51.95 -7.08
C PRO A 81 15.98 -53.38 -7.38
N THR A 82 15.82 -54.24 -6.36
CA THR A 82 15.35 -55.61 -6.54
C THR A 82 13.83 -55.73 -6.56
N SER A 83 13.12 -54.65 -6.22
CA SER A 83 11.65 -54.61 -6.18
C SER A 83 11.01 -54.70 -7.57
N GLY A 84 11.80 -54.57 -8.65
CA GLY A 84 11.32 -54.50 -10.02
C GLY A 84 10.97 -53.07 -10.44
N GLU A 85 10.70 -52.88 -11.73
CA GLU A 85 10.49 -51.56 -12.32
C GLU A 85 8.99 -51.31 -12.62
N VAL A 86 8.57 -50.05 -12.51
CA VAL A 86 7.24 -49.54 -12.88
C VAL A 86 7.41 -48.38 -13.84
N HIS A 87 6.75 -48.47 -14.98
CA HIS A 87 6.67 -47.36 -15.92
C HIS A 87 5.35 -46.62 -15.72
N TRP A 88 5.36 -45.55 -14.94
CA TRP A 88 4.15 -44.94 -14.39
C TRP A 88 3.19 -44.34 -15.44
N LEU A 89 3.67 -44.05 -16.65
CA LEU A 89 2.83 -43.60 -17.78
C LEU A 89 2.05 -44.73 -18.49
N LYS A 90 2.38 -46.02 -18.25
CA LYS A 90 1.73 -47.17 -18.93
C LYS A 90 1.19 -48.22 -17.97
N ASP A 91 1.65 -48.24 -16.72
CA ASP A 91 1.21 -49.21 -15.71
C ASP A 91 -0.27 -49.01 -15.39
N GLU A 92 -1.03 -50.11 -15.38
CA GLU A 92 -2.48 -50.10 -15.19
C GLU A 92 -2.92 -49.48 -13.86
N ASN A 93 -2.07 -49.50 -12.83
CA ASN A 93 -2.38 -48.96 -11.50
C ASN A 93 -1.86 -47.54 -11.28
N MET A 94 -1.36 -46.87 -12.32
CA MET A 94 -0.73 -45.54 -12.22
C MET A 94 -1.52 -44.51 -13.03
N LEU A 95 -0.88 -43.72 -13.90
CA LEU A 95 -1.56 -42.65 -14.65
C LEU A 95 -2.78 -43.15 -15.47
N PRO A 96 -2.72 -44.31 -16.16
CA PRO A 96 -3.89 -44.95 -16.76
C PRO A 96 -5.08 -45.15 -15.82
N SER A 97 -4.88 -45.53 -14.55
CA SER A 97 -5.99 -45.72 -13.58
C SER A 97 -6.73 -44.42 -13.25
N VAL A 98 -6.02 -43.29 -13.28
CA VAL A 98 -6.56 -41.97 -12.92
C VAL A 98 -7.28 -41.34 -14.11
N ILE A 99 -6.80 -41.60 -15.34
CA ILE A 99 -7.35 -41.05 -16.58
C ILE A 99 -7.52 -42.18 -17.62
N PRO A 100 -8.52 -43.07 -17.46
CA PRO A 100 -8.64 -44.30 -18.25
C PRO A 100 -8.90 -44.06 -19.74
N ASN A 101 -9.46 -42.90 -20.12
CA ASN A 101 -9.71 -42.52 -21.51
C ASN A 101 -8.58 -41.67 -22.14
N ALA A 102 -7.38 -41.65 -21.53
CA ALA A 102 -6.23 -40.92 -22.06
C ALA A 102 -5.43 -41.75 -23.07
N ARG A 103 -4.96 -41.07 -24.13
CA ARG A 103 -3.81 -41.54 -24.90
C ARG A 103 -2.56 -40.83 -24.42
N ILE A 104 -1.54 -41.60 -24.04
CA ILE A 104 -0.32 -41.06 -23.45
C ILE A 104 0.83 -41.24 -24.44
N PHE A 105 1.53 -40.14 -24.69
CA PHE A 105 2.69 -40.05 -25.55
C PHE A 105 3.92 -39.65 -24.73
N THR A 106 5.08 -40.13 -25.14
CA THR A 106 6.36 -39.54 -24.77
C THR A 106 6.96 -38.84 -25.99
N TYR A 107 7.59 -37.70 -25.79
CA TYR A 107 8.42 -37.04 -26.80
C TYR A 107 9.88 -37.21 -26.40
N ASP A 108 10.58 -38.10 -27.10
CA ASP A 108 12.02 -38.34 -26.90
C ASP A 108 12.81 -37.42 -27.83
N TRP A 109 13.62 -36.54 -27.27
CA TRP A 109 14.45 -35.60 -28.03
C TRP A 109 15.92 -35.76 -27.63
N ASN A 110 16.83 -35.32 -28.49
CA ASN A 110 18.25 -35.34 -28.11
C ASN A 110 18.50 -34.25 -27.08
N ALA A 111 18.50 -34.62 -25.79
CA ALA A 111 18.66 -33.71 -24.67
C ALA A 111 20.08 -33.73 -24.08
N ASN A 112 21.03 -34.33 -24.82
CA ASN A 112 22.43 -34.40 -24.44
C ASN A 112 23.12 -33.07 -24.75
N PHE A 113 24.06 -32.67 -23.89
CA PHE A 113 24.84 -31.45 -24.06
C PHE A 113 26.36 -31.68 -24.16
N ASP A 114 26.83 -32.91 -23.87
CA ASP A 114 28.24 -33.29 -23.87
C ASP A 114 28.54 -34.45 -24.86
N GLU A 115 28.06 -35.67 -24.62
CA GLU A 115 28.25 -36.81 -25.52
C GLU A 115 27.09 -36.90 -26.52
N ASP A 116 27.38 -36.96 -27.83
CA ASP A 116 26.38 -36.88 -28.91
C ASP A 116 25.43 -35.67 -28.76
N ALA A 117 26.01 -34.50 -28.47
CA ALA A 117 25.28 -33.29 -28.11
C ALA A 117 24.28 -32.84 -29.18
N ALA A 118 23.21 -32.18 -28.74
CA ALA A 118 22.16 -31.70 -29.64
C ALA A 118 22.68 -30.62 -30.60
N ALA A 119 22.61 -30.88 -31.91
CA ALA A 119 22.95 -29.88 -32.93
C ALA A 119 21.92 -28.74 -33.07
N GLN A 120 20.76 -28.85 -32.41
CA GLN A 120 19.68 -27.85 -32.46
C GLN A 120 19.49 -27.19 -31.09
N GLY A 121 19.24 -25.89 -31.09
CA GLY A 121 18.84 -25.17 -29.88
C GLY A 121 17.40 -25.48 -29.44
N LEU A 122 17.01 -24.98 -28.26
CA LEU A 122 15.72 -25.26 -27.62
C LEU A 122 14.51 -24.95 -28.51
N LEU A 123 14.53 -23.84 -29.26
CA LEU A 123 13.46 -23.46 -30.19
C LEU A 123 13.29 -24.47 -31.34
N GLY A 124 14.39 -25.01 -31.87
CA GLY A 124 14.35 -26.03 -32.92
C GLY A 124 13.69 -27.33 -32.44
N HIS A 125 13.93 -27.72 -31.18
CA HIS A 125 13.25 -28.87 -30.57
C HIS A 125 11.77 -28.63 -30.33
N ALA A 126 11.38 -27.40 -29.97
CA ALA A 126 9.98 -27.00 -29.83
C ALA A 126 9.24 -27.05 -31.18
N ASP A 127 9.86 -26.56 -32.25
CA ASP A 127 9.32 -26.64 -33.61
C ASP A 127 9.13 -28.09 -34.06
N GLY A 128 10.12 -28.96 -33.79
CA GLY A 128 10.02 -30.40 -34.06
C GLY A 128 8.86 -31.07 -33.32
N LEU A 129 8.62 -30.72 -32.05
CA LEU A 129 7.48 -31.24 -31.29
C LEU A 129 6.16 -30.79 -31.90
N LEU A 130 6.03 -29.49 -32.19
CA LEU A 130 4.82 -28.92 -32.79
C LEU A 130 4.54 -29.55 -34.15
N GLU A 131 5.57 -29.78 -34.97
CA GLU A 131 5.46 -30.45 -36.25
C GLU A 131 4.98 -31.91 -36.08
N LYS A 132 5.54 -32.69 -35.15
CA LYS A 132 5.09 -34.07 -34.90
C LYS A 132 3.67 -34.15 -34.36
N LEU A 133 3.28 -33.24 -33.46
CA LEU A 133 1.91 -33.11 -32.96
C LEU A 133 0.96 -32.72 -34.10
N HIS A 134 1.40 -31.78 -34.94
CA HIS A 134 0.65 -31.34 -36.10
C HIS A 134 0.43 -32.48 -37.09
N ILE A 135 1.50 -33.13 -37.58
CA ILE A 135 1.41 -34.26 -38.52
C ILE A 135 0.49 -35.36 -37.96
N ARG A 136 0.53 -35.63 -36.66
CA ARG A 136 -0.29 -36.67 -36.06
C ARG A 136 -1.77 -36.29 -35.95
N ARG A 137 -2.09 -35.06 -35.55
CA ARG A 137 -3.47 -34.56 -35.52
C ARG A 137 -4.01 -34.33 -36.94
N SER A 138 -3.14 -33.96 -37.87
CA SER A 138 -3.38 -33.79 -39.31
C SER A 138 -3.25 -35.09 -40.12
N ARG A 139 -2.97 -36.25 -39.52
CA ARG A 139 -2.96 -37.55 -40.24
C ARG A 139 -4.36 -38.00 -40.70
N LYS A 140 -5.40 -37.24 -40.37
CA LYS A 140 -6.73 -37.27 -41.02
C LYS A 140 -6.88 -36.27 -42.19
N ALA A 141 -5.82 -35.56 -42.57
CA ALA A 141 -5.85 -34.32 -43.35
C ALA A 141 -4.80 -34.29 -44.49
N LEU A 142 -4.82 -35.29 -45.38
CA LEU A 142 -4.30 -35.12 -46.75
C LEU A 142 -4.96 -33.91 -47.46
N HIS A 143 -6.09 -33.44 -46.93
CA HIS A 143 -6.92 -32.33 -47.41
C HIS A 143 -6.42 -30.92 -47.03
N ARG A 144 -5.51 -30.77 -46.06
CA ARG A 144 -5.03 -29.45 -45.56
C ARG A 144 -3.67 -29.01 -46.13
N ALA A 145 -3.12 -29.75 -47.09
CA ALA A 145 -1.83 -29.45 -47.70
C ALA A 145 -1.82 -28.18 -48.58
N SER A 146 -2.90 -27.40 -48.66
CA SER A 146 -3.04 -26.26 -49.58
C SER A 146 -3.22 -24.88 -48.94
N GLU A 147 -3.13 -24.71 -47.62
CA GLU A 147 -3.41 -23.40 -47.00
C GLU A 147 -2.23 -22.92 -46.13
N GLY A 148 -1.71 -21.73 -46.47
CA GLY A 148 -0.57 -21.10 -45.83
C GLY A 148 -0.92 -20.21 -44.63
N HIS A 149 0.02 -20.22 -43.68
CA HIS A 149 0.22 -19.37 -42.49
C HIS A 149 -0.54 -19.68 -41.17
N ASN A 150 0.30 -19.87 -40.15
CA ASN A 150 0.10 -20.16 -38.72
C ASN A 150 -0.53 -21.51 -38.35
N SER A 151 0.04 -22.58 -38.88
CA SER A 151 -0.37 -23.98 -38.77
C SER A 151 -0.37 -24.59 -37.35
N TYR A 152 0.06 -23.89 -36.30
CA TYR A 152 0.14 -24.44 -34.92
C TYR A 152 -0.80 -23.78 -33.91
N GLN A 153 -1.45 -22.65 -34.23
CA GLN A 153 -2.33 -21.96 -33.27
C GLN A 153 -3.48 -22.81 -32.74
N TYR A 154 -3.97 -23.77 -33.54
CA TYR A 154 -5.03 -24.67 -33.09
C TYR A 154 -4.54 -25.63 -32.01
N ILE A 155 -3.24 -25.95 -31.95
CA ILE A 155 -2.68 -26.80 -30.90
C ILE A 155 -2.86 -26.08 -29.56
N LEU A 156 -2.55 -24.78 -29.50
CA LEU A 156 -2.77 -23.93 -28.33
C LEU A 156 -4.24 -23.92 -27.88
N LYS A 157 -5.18 -23.75 -28.81
CA LYS A 157 -6.62 -23.74 -28.53
C LYS A 157 -7.17 -25.07 -28.02
N LEU A 158 -6.52 -26.18 -28.37
CA LEU A 158 -6.90 -27.53 -27.94
C LEU A 158 -6.15 -28.00 -26.69
N THR A 159 -5.19 -27.23 -26.19
CA THR A 159 -4.48 -27.56 -24.95
C THR A 159 -5.39 -27.24 -23.76
N VAL A 160 -5.66 -28.26 -22.95
CA VAL A 160 -6.55 -28.16 -21.78
C VAL A 160 -5.79 -28.01 -20.45
N GLY A 161 -4.46 -28.13 -20.47
CA GLY A 161 -3.61 -28.02 -19.29
C GLY A 161 -2.14 -28.27 -19.61
N VAL A 162 -1.25 -27.70 -18.81
CA VAL A 162 0.20 -27.94 -18.84
C VAL A 162 0.68 -28.17 -17.41
N GLY A 163 1.50 -29.21 -17.22
CA GLY A 163 2.13 -29.54 -15.95
C GLY A 163 3.65 -29.51 -16.06
N PHE A 164 4.31 -28.83 -15.13
CA PHE A 164 5.77 -28.74 -15.07
C PHE A 164 6.30 -29.56 -13.90
N LEU A 165 7.25 -30.46 -14.17
CA LEU A 165 7.85 -31.36 -13.18
C LEU A 165 9.32 -30.98 -13.00
N GLY A 166 9.67 -30.36 -11.87
CA GLY A 166 11.06 -30.02 -11.57
C GLY A 166 11.72 -29.07 -12.58
N THR A 167 10.94 -28.20 -13.25
CA THR A 167 11.44 -27.33 -14.32
C THR A 167 12.13 -26.08 -13.74
N PRO A 168 13.41 -25.81 -14.07
CA PRO A 168 14.20 -24.72 -13.49
C PRO A 168 13.93 -23.36 -14.15
N PHE A 169 12.75 -22.79 -13.91
CA PHE A 169 12.33 -21.49 -14.50
C PHE A 169 13.19 -20.28 -14.10
N GLN A 170 14.09 -20.44 -13.11
CA GLN A 170 15.00 -19.39 -12.62
C GLN A 170 16.47 -19.77 -12.81
N GLY A 171 16.76 -20.73 -13.69
CA GLY A 171 18.09 -21.33 -13.81
C GLY A 171 18.32 -22.48 -12.82
N SER A 172 19.48 -23.11 -12.94
CA SER A 172 19.86 -24.31 -12.18
C SER A 172 20.90 -24.00 -11.11
N HIS A 173 20.92 -24.77 -10.03
CA HIS A 173 21.88 -24.58 -8.92
C HIS A 173 23.34 -24.55 -9.39
N SER A 174 24.19 -23.73 -8.72
CA SER A 174 25.61 -23.57 -9.07
C SER A 174 26.36 -24.89 -9.15
N GLY A 175 26.14 -25.82 -8.22
CA GLY A 175 26.74 -27.17 -8.27
C GLY A 175 26.37 -27.98 -9.51
N PHE A 176 25.16 -27.83 -10.05
CA PHE A 176 24.77 -28.45 -11.33
C PHE A 176 25.49 -27.79 -12.50
N LEU A 177 25.59 -26.45 -12.51
CA LEU A 177 26.32 -25.70 -13.54
C LEU A 177 27.82 -26.02 -13.51
N THR A 178 28.44 -26.11 -12.34
CA THR A 178 29.84 -26.50 -12.17
C THR A 178 30.09 -27.91 -12.67
N ALA A 179 29.24 -28.88 -12.28
CA ALA A 179 29.37 -30.27 -12.75
C ALA A 179 29.17 -30.38 -14.27
N THR A 180 28.26 -29.57 -14.83
CA THR A 180 27.99 -29.51 -16.27
C THR A 180 29.17 -28.88 -17.02
N GLN A 181 29.70 -27.76 -16.55
CA GLN A 181 30.87 -27.11 -17.15
C GLN A 181 32.08 -28.04 -17.16
N LEU A 182 32.32 -28.78 -16.07
CA LEU A 182 33.38 -29.77 -16.01
C LEU A 182 33.19 -30.91 -17.03
N ARG A 183 31.94 -31.37 -17.27
CA ARG A 183 31.66 -32.38 -18.31
C ARG A 183 31.89 -31.83 -19.72
N LEU A 184 31.52 -30.58 -19.97
CA LEU A 184 31.80 -29.90 -21.24
C LEU A 184 33.32 -29.79 -21.47
N ASP A 185 34.07 -29.34 -20.47
CA ASP A 185 35.53 -29.19 -20.56
C ASP A 185 36.22 -30.54 -20.82
N VAL A 186 35.73 -31.63 -20.22
CA VAL A 186 36.19 -32.99 -20.48
C VAL A 186 35.85 -33.44 -21.90
N ALA A 187 34.61 -33.22 -22.36
CA ALA A 187 34.19 -33.56 -23.71
C ALA A 187 35.02 -32.82 -24.78
N VAL A 188 35.22 -31.51 -24.61
CA VAL A 188 36.09 -30.69 -25.46
C VAL A 188 37.53 -31.21 -25.45
N SER A 189 38.07 -31.54 -24.28
CA SER A 189 39.42 -32.10 -24.15
C SER A 189 39.59 -33.48 -24.79
N MET A 190 38.49 -34.24 -24.92
CA MET A 190 38.44 -35.53 -25.60
C MET A 190 38.07 -35.43 -27.09
N GLY A 191 37.90 -34.21 -27.63
CA GLY A 191 37.57 -33.95 -29.02
C GLY A 191 36.10 -34.18 -29.39
N GLY A 192 35.19 -34.21 -28.41
CA GLY A 192 33.75 -34.33 -28.60
C GLY A 192 33.06 -32.99 -28.94
N GLU A 193 31.91 -33.07 -29.60
CA GLU A 193 31.06 -31.90 -29.90
C GLU A 193 30.18 -31.55 -28.69
N THR A 194 30.16 -30.28 -28.26
CA THR A 194 29.34 -29.81 -27.13
C THR A 194 28.22 -28.86 -27.58
N ALA A 195 27.11 -28.84 -26.82
CA ALA A 195 25.98 -27.94 -27.06
C ALA A 195 25.82 -26.93 -25.91
N ASP A 196 26.75 -25.97 -25.85
CA ASP A 196 26.81 -24.94 -24.80
C ASP A 196 25.53 -24.10 -24.73
N GLU A 197 24.81 -23.95 -25.85
CA GLU A 197 23.57 -23.16 -25.91
C GLU A 197 22.48 -23.66 -24.95
N LEU A 198 22.26 -24.97 -24.85
CA LEU A 198 21.24 -25.53 -23.95
C LEU A 198 21.56 -25.30 -22.47
N ILE A 199 22.85 -25.23 -22.12
CA ILE A 199 23.32 -24.99 -20.76
C ILE A 199 23.25 -23.50 -20.40
N LYS A 200 23.51 -22.60 -21.37
CA LYS A 200 23.38 -21.15 -21.17
C LYS A 200 21.97 -20.74 -20.72
N TYR A 201 20.93 -21.41 -21.21
CA TYR A 201 19.55 -21.22 -20.73
C TYR A 201 19.39 -21.51 -19.23
N LEU A 202 20.18 -22.43 -18.67
CA LEU A 202 20.12 -22.81 -17.26
C LEU A 202 21.09 -22.02 -16.37
N SER A 203 21.87 -21.10 -16.96
CA SER A 203 22.87 -20.31 -16.23
C SER A 203 22.20 -19.39 -15.19
N ASN A 204 22.87 -19.18 -14.06
CA ASN A 204 22.46 -18.19 -13.07
C ASN A 204 23.02 -16.80 -13.36
N ASN A 205 23.85 -16.65 -14.40
CA ASN A 205 24.39 -15.36 -14.81
C ASN A 205 23.33 -14.58 -15.60
N ASP A 206 23.01 -13.36 -15.15
CA ASP A 206 21.95 -12.53 -15.71
C ASP A 206 22.12 -12.21 -17.21
N SER A 207 23.36 -12.13 -17.72
CA SER A 207 23.59 -11.91 -19.16
C SER A 207 23.28 -13.13 -20.03
N GLU A 208 23.41 -14.33 -19.46
CA GLU A 208 23.20 -15.61 -20.15
C GLU A 208 21.77 -16.14 -19.94
N ARG A 209 21.17 -15.88 -18.76
CA ARG A 209 19.79 -16.25 -18.41
C ARG A 209 18.72 -15.42 -19.14
N ARG A 210 19.08 -14.26 -19.72
CA ARG A 210 18.13 -13.36 -20.42
C ARG A 210 17.20 -14.10 -21.39
N GLN A 211 17.71 -15.11 -22.12
CA GLN A 211 16.88 -15.88 -23.06
C GLN A 211 15.83 -16.77 -22.36
N LEU A 212 16.16 -17.35 -21.20
CA LEU A 212 15.19 -18.10 -20.38
C LEU A 212 14.17 -17.14 -19.76
N ASP A 213 14.63 -16.02 -19.22
CA ASP A 213 13.77 -15.00 -18.61
C ASP A 213 12.76 -14.46 -19.65
N ASP A 214 13.19 -14.19 -20.88
CA ASP A 214 12.33 -13.75 -21.99
C ASP A 214 11.28 -14.82 -22.35
N VAL A 215 11.65 -16.10 -22.40
CA VAL A 215 10.72 -17.21 -22.69
C VAL A 215 9.70 -17.39 -21.57
N VAL A 216 10.13 -17.31 -20.31
CA VAL A 216 9.25 -17.41 -19.13
C VAL A 216 8.31 -16.22 -19.07
N GLN A 217 8.79 -15.00 -19.37
CA GLN A 217 7.98 -13.81 -19.43
C GLN A 217 6.90 -13.91 -20.53
N GLN A 218 7.29 -14.26 -21.76
CA GLN A 218 6.34 -14.45 -22.87
C GLN A 218 5.29 -15.52 -22.56
N PHE A 219 5.69 -16.62 -21.89
CA PHE A 219 4.76 -17.64 -21.45
C PHE A 219 3.78 -17.12 -20.39
N CYS A 220 4.26 -16.34 -19.42
CA CYS A 220 3.40 -15.72 -18.39
C CYS A 220 2.41 -14.71 -18.99
N GLU A 221 2.86 -13.87 -19.93
CA GLU A 221 2.01 -12.91 -20.63
C GLU A 221 0.92 -13.63 -21.45
N MET A 222 1.29 -14.69 -22.18
CA MET A 222 0.34 -15.55 -22.88
C MET A 222 -0.65 -16.21 -21.91
N ALA A 223 -0.17 -16.76 -20.79
CA ALA A 223 -0.97 -17.47 -19.82
C ALA A 223 -2.00 -16.59 -19.09
N ASN A 224 -1.69 -15.30 -18.93
CA ASN A 224 -2.58 -14.32 -18.30
C ASN A 224 -3.53 -13.63 -19.31
N SER A 225 -3.43 -13.93 -20.60
CA SER A 225 -4.32 -13.37 -21.61
C SER A 225 -5.73 -13.97 -21.55
N ASN A 226 -6.77 -13.17 -21.79
CA ASN A 226 -8.18 -13.61 -21.81
C ASN A 226 -8.48 -14.68 -22.89
N MET A 227 -7.57 -14.88 -23.85
CA MET A 227 -7.63 -15.92 -24.88
C MET A 227 -7.16 -17.29 -24.36
N PHE A 228 -6.50 -17.35 -23.19
CA PHE A 228 -5.89 -18.54 -22.60
C PHE A 228 -6.66 -18.97 -21.36
N LYS A 229 -7.15 -20.22 -21.33
CA LYS A 229 -8.18 -20.65 -20.34
C LYS A 229 -7.84 -21.93 -19.57
N PHE A 230 -6.60 -22.44 -19.64
CA PHE A 230 -6.26 -23.69 -18.96
C PHE A 230 -5.40 -23.51 -17.71
N PRO A 231 -5.61 -24.36 -16.68
CA PRO A 231 -4.87 -24.27 -15.43
C PRO A 231 -3.40 -24.66 -15.60
N ILE A 232 -2.50 -23.89 -14.97
CA ILE A 232 -1.09 -24.21 -14.82
C ILE A 232 -0.86 -24.84 -13.44
N ARG A 233 -0.08 -25.92 -13.38
CA ARG A 233 0.33 -26.60 -12.15
C ARG A 233 1.83 -26.92 -12.20
N CYS A 234 2.55 -26.55 -11.15
CA CYS A 234 3.99 -26.79 -11.04
C CYS A 234 4.25 -27.74 -9.86
N PHE A 235 5.05 -28.78 -10.11
CA PHE A 235 5.51 -29.73 -9.11
C PHE A 235 7.01 -29.57 -8.94
N TYR A 236 7.47 -29.63 -7.70
CA TYR A 236 8.85 -29.33 -7.38
C TYR A 236 9.41 -30.31 -6.34
N GLU A 237 10.71 -30.57 -6.42
CA GLU A 237 11.39 -31.52 -5.53
C GLU A 237 11.56 -30.94 -4.12
N THR A 238 11.21 -31.71 -3.10
CA THR A 238 11.30 -31.29 -1.69
C THR A 238 12.47 -31.94 -0.95
N ARG A 239 13.27 -32.76 -1.63
CA ARG A 239 14.43 -33.48 -1.07
C ARG A 239 15.67 -33.14 -1.88
N ARG A 240 16.84 -33.13 -1.22
CA ARG A 240 18.13 -32.96 -1.89
C ARG A 240 18.38 -34.07 -2.90
N THR A 241 18.58 -33.70 -4.16
CA THR A 241 19.11 -34.55 -5.22
C THR A 241 20.59 -34.86 -4.94
N ASP A 242 20.91 -36.15 -4.87
CA ASP A 242 22.30 -36.62 -4.72
C ASP A 242 23.01 -36.59 -6.09
N PHE A 243 23.90 -35.61 -6.28
CA PHE A 243 24.67 -35.46 -7.52
C PHE A 243 25.91 -36.37 -7.59
N LYS A 244 26.21 -37.17 -6.56
CA LYS A 244 27.35 -38.10 -6.57
C LYS A 244 27.31 -39.09 -7.73
N LYS A 245 26.12 -39.44 -8.24
CA LYS A 245 25.98 -40.28 -9.44
C LYS A 245 26.47 -39.60 -10.72
N VAL A 246 26.32 -38.27 -10.82
CA VAL A 246 26.84 -37.46 -11.94
C VAL A 246 28.35 -37.27 -11.79
N LEU A 247 28.84 -37.08 -10.56
CA LEU A 247 30.27 -36.96 -10.24
C LEU A 247 31.07 -38.24 -10.55
N LYS A 248 30.45 -39.43 -10.46
CA LYS A 248 31.09 -40.71 -10.82
C LYS A 248 31.48 -40.83 -12.30
N LYS A 249 30.96 -39.96 -13.18
CA LYS A 249 31.36 -39.89 -14.60
C LYS A 249 32.61 -39.03 -14.82
N LEU A 250 33.07 -38.27 -13.82
CA LEU A 250 34.24 -37.39 -13.92
C LEU A 250 35.52 -38.13 -13.49
N SER A 251 36.67 -37.74 -14.07
CA SER A 251 37.96 -38.34 -13.69
C SER A 251 38.36 -37.96 -12.25
N PRO A 252 39.13 -38.80 -11.53
CA PRO A 252 39.53 -38.54 -10.14
C PRO A 252 40.21 -37.18 -9.92
N LYS A 253 40.99 -36.71 -10.92
CA LYS A 253 41.70 -35.42 -10.89
C LYS A 253 40.76 -34.20 -10.89
N PHE A 254 39.56 -34.34 -11.44
CA PHE A 254 38.55 -33.28 -11.49
C PHE A 254 37.64 -33.29 -10.26
N CYS A 255 37.45 -34.45 -9.62
CA CYS A 255 36.71 -34.55 -8.36
C CYS A 255 37.42 -33.81 -7.21
N GLU A 256 38.76 -33.74 -7.22
CA GLU A 256 39.55 -33.00 -6.22
C GLU A 256 39.39 -31.46 -6.29
N GLN A 257 38.87 -30.92 -7.40
CA GLN A 257 38.64 -29.48 -7.57
C GLN A 257 37.25 -29.02 -7.10
N LEU A 258 36.41 -29.95 -6.65
CA LEU A 258 35.08 -29.66 -6.11
C LEU A 258 35.17 -29.50 -4.59
N GLY A 259 34.70 -28.35 -4.06
CA GLY A 259 34.51 -28.16 -2.62
C GLY A 259 33.34 -28.99 -2.05
N GLU A 260 33.10 -28.93 -0.73
CA GLU A 260 32.19 -29.81 0.07
C GLU A 260 30.68 -29.82 -0.29
N HIS A 261 30.27 -29.51 -1.52
CA HIS A 261 28.86 -29.42 -1.94
C HIS A 261 28.44 -30.60 -2.84
N ASP A 262 28.46 -31.81 -2.29
CA ASP A 262 28.12 -33.07 -2.99
C ASP A 262 26.60 -33.34 -3.17
N THR A 263 25.72 -32.41 -2.78
CA THR A 263 24.26 -32.58 -2.85
C THR A 263 23.60 -31.29 -3.32
N GLY A 264 22.58 -31.36 -4.16
CA GLY A 264 21.87 -30.15 -4.61
C GLY A 264 20.40 -30.40 -4.98
N ILE A 265 19.69 -29.32 -5.30
CA ILE A 265 18.23 -29.11 -5.18
C ILE A 265 17.69 -29.34 -3.77
N HIS A 266 17.82 -28.31 -2.95
CA HIS A 266 16.83 -28.04 -1.91
C HIS A 266 16.00 -26.85 -2.41
N ILE A 267 14.79 -27.08 -2.93
CA ILE A 267 13.80 -26.01 -2.93
C ILE A 267 13.46 -25.82 -1.47
N GLN A 268 14.00 -24.76 -0.87
CA GLN A 268 13.48 -24.30 0.41
C GLN A 268 11.96 -24.17 0.23
N LEU A 269 11.21 -24.91 1.05
CA LEU A 269 9.74 -24.91 1.13
C LEU A 269 9.23 -23.53 1.61
N ALA A 270 9.66 -22.45 0.96
CA ALA A 270 9.30 -21.07 1.26
C ALA A 270 8.16 -20.55 0.38
N PHE A 271 7.67 -21.34 -0.58
CA PHE A 271 6.60 -20.90 -1.48
C PHE A 271 5.54 -21.99 -1.69
N LYS A 272 4.72 -22.23 -0.66
CA LYS A 272 3.32 -22.60 -0.90
C LYS A 272 2.60 -21.35 -1.36
N ALA A 273 1.93 -21.46 -2.51
CA ALA A 273 0.96 -20.49 -3.00
C ALA A 273 0.08 -19.98 -1.85
N ASN A 274 0.05 -18.66 -1.67
CA ASN A 274 -0.92 -17.91 -0.87
C ASN A 274 -1.38 -18.59 0.44
N ARG A 275 -0.44 -18.72 1.40
CA ARG A 275 -0.63 -18.60 2.86
C ARG A 275 0.70 -18.93 3.57
N GLY A 276 1.37 -17.89 4.08
CA GLY A 276 2.31 -17.90 5.23
C GLY A 276 3.65 -18.67 5.13
N PRO A 277 4.81 -18.06 5.45
CA PRO A 277 6.08 -18.75 5.65
C PRO A 277 6.17 -19.32 7.08
N SER A 278 6.79 -20.49 7.23
CA SER A 278 7.43 -20.87 8.50
C SER A 278 8.91 -21.08 8.23
N CYS A 279 9.71 -20.13 8.71
CA CYS A 279 11.17 -20.12 8.77
C CYS A 279 11.72 -21.39 9.42
N THR A 280 12.89 -21.83 8.95
CA THR A 280 13.88 -22.54 9.79
C THR A 280 15.24 -22.23 9.15
N SER A 281 16.15 -21.44 9.74
CA SER A 281 16.54 -21.33 11.15
C SER A 281 16.86 -19.87 11.55
N ASP A 282 16.34 -19.46 12.71
CA ASP A 282 16.83 -18.42 13.63
C ASP A 282 17.19 -17.02 13.10
N THR A 283 16.64 -16.60 11.95
CA THR A 283 16.51 -15.17 11.58
C THR A 283 15.19 -14.97 10.85
N GLU A 284 14.36 -14.06 11.33
CA GLU A 284 13.03 -13.80 10.79
C GLU A 284 13.11 -13.13 9.40
N CYS A 285 12.21 -13.45 8.49
CA CYS A 285 12.13 -12.75 7.20
C CYS A 285 11.53 -11.34 7.44
N PRO A 286 12.18 -10.23 7.01
CA PRO A 286 11.70 -8.87 7.27
C PRO A 286 10.27 -8.62 6.77
N ASP A 287 9.93 -9.16 5.59
CA ASP A 287 8.58 -9.04 5.00
C ASP A 287 7.52 -9.84 5.77
N ALA A 288 7.91 -10.94 6.41
CA ALA A 288 7.01 -11.73 7.26
C ALA A 288 6.76 -11.01 8.59
N TRP A 289 7.81 -10.48 9.21
CA TRP A 289 7.71 -9.67 10.42
C TRP A 289 6.81 -8.46 10.23
N ILE A 290 7.03 -7.66 9.17
CA ILE A 290 6.18 -6.49 8.89
C ILE A 290 4.70 -6.87 8.79
N ARG A 291 4.41 -7.99 8.10
CA ARG A 291 3.04 -8.46 7.90
C ARG A 291 2.39 -8.95 9.20
N ASN A 292 3.14 -9.71 10.00
CA ASN A 292 2.62 -10.44 11.15
C ASN A 292 2.62 -9.60 12.43
N GLU A 293 3.58 -8.69 12.58
CA GLU A 293 3.77 -7.88 13.79
C GLU A 293 3.35 -6.43 13.56
N CYS A 294 3.74 -5.80 12.43
CA CYS A 294 3.45 -4.39 12.18
C CYS A 294 2.03 -4.18 11.62
N TYR A 295 1.59 -4.99 10.66
CA TYR A 295 0.32 -4.83 9.93
C TYR A 295 -0.82 -5.69 10.51
N THR A 296 -0.81 -5.90 11.82
CA THR A 296 -1.87 -6.60 12.53
C THR A 296 -3.18 -5.81 12.51
N LYS A 297 -4.30 -6.52 12.67
CA LYS A 297 -5.62 -5.87 12.82
C LYS A 297 -5.65 -4.88 13.98
N GLU A 298 -4.89 -5.13 15.05
CA GLU A 298 -4.77 -4.26 16.22
C GLU A 298 -4.06 -2.95 15.88
N ASN A 299 -2.90 -3.01 15.22
CA ASN A 299 -2.11 -1.82 14.87
C ASN A 299 -2.81 -0.95 13.80
N LEU A 300 -3.67 -1.56 12.98
CA LEU A 300 -4.46 -0.87 11.96
C LEU A 300 -5.80 -0.33 12.46
N LYS A 301 -6.16 -0.51 13.75
CA LYS A 301 -7.40 0.07 14.31
C LYS A 301 -7.38 1.60 14.25
N ILE A 302 -8.58 2.17 14.20
CA ILE A 302 -8.81 3.61 14.25
C ILE A 302 -9.46 3.93 15.59
N GLN A 303 -8.81 4.81 16.35
CA GLN A 303 -9.38 5.33 17.58
C GLN A 303 -10.36 6.46 17.24
N ARG A 304 -11.62 6.29 17.66
CA ARG A 304 -12.67 7.29 17.54
C ARG A 304 -12.54 8.40 18.57
N LEU A 305 -13.35 9.44 18.44
CA LEU A 305 -13.52 10.45 19.50
C LEU A 305 -14.20 9.89 20.75
N SER A 306 -14.94 8.78 20.66
CA SER A 306 -15.43 8.03 21.83
C SER A 306 -14.32 7.31 22.61
N ASP A 307 -13.07 7.35 22.13
CA ASP A 307 -11.93 6.52 22.58
C ASP A 307 -12.08 5.01 22.27
N GLU A 308 -13.18 4.60 21.65
CA GLU A 308 -13.36 3.25 21.13
C GLU A 308 -12.49 3.03 19.90
N TYR A 309 -12.02 1.79 19.73
CA TYR A 309 -11.28 1.39 18.56
C TYR A 309 -12.19 0.67 17.56
N LEU A 310 -12.20 1.12 16.31
CA LEU A 310 -12.84 0.42 15.22
C LEU A 310 -11.81 -0.30 14.36
N SER A 311 -12.15 -1.51 13.94
CA SER A 311 -11.40 -2.22 12.90
C SER A 311 -11.56 -1.51 11.57
N ILE A 312 -10.51 -1.52 10.74
CA ILE A 312 -10.53 -0.86 9.42
C ILE A 312 -11.62 -1.43 8.50
N ASP A 313 -11.94 -2.73 8.62
CA ASP A 313 -13.02 -3.42 7.92
C ASP A 313 -14.40 -2.81 8.20
N GLN A 314 -14.61 -2.38 9.44
CA GLN A 314 -15.90 -1.87 9.92
C GLN A 314 -16.03 -0.35 9.75
N CYS A 315 -14.93 0.40 9.84
CA CYS A 315 -14.98 1.87 9.82
C CYS A 315 -14.62 2.52 8.50
N TYR A 316 -13.89 1.83 7.61
CA TYR A 316 -13.51 2.45 6.36
C TYR A 316 -14.72 2.56 5.43
N ILE A 317 -15.00 3.79 5.04
CA ILE A 317 -15.90 4.12 3.95
C ILE A 317 -15.02 4.78 2.92
N ASN A 318 -15.14 4.31 1.68
CA ASN A 318 -14.33 4.76 0.56
C ASN A 318 -14.26 6.28 0.56
N LEU A 319 -13.11 6.84 0.89
CA LEU A 319 -12.95 8.28 0.84
C LEU A 319 -13.09 8.70 -0.62
N ALA A 320 -13.81 9.79 -0.85
CA ALA A 320 -13.86 10.41 -2.15
C ALA A 320 -12.46 10.88 -2.53
N ILE A 321 -11.88 10.25 -3.54
CA ILE A 321 -10.61 10.63 -4.13
C ILE A 321 -10.93 11.15 -5.52
N VAL A 322 -10.62 12.41 -5.82
CA VAL A 322 -10.94 13.03 -7.11
C VAL A 322 -9.69 13.53 -7.81
N ILE A 323 -9.66 13.48 -9.14
CA ILE A 323 -8.55 14.03 -9.94
C ILE A 323 -8.53 15.54 -9.76
N GLN A 324 -7.36 16.09 -9.40
CA GLN A 324 -7.20 17.54 -9.31
C GLN A 324 -7.23 18.14 -10.74
N PRO A 325 -8.16 19.07 -11.06
CA PRO A 325 -8.16 19.73 -12.36
C PRO A 325 -6.88 20.58 -12.48
N GLY A 326 -6.01 20.26 -13.44
CA GLY A 326 -4.79 21.02 -13.65
C GLY A 326 -5.10 22.49 -13.95
N GLU A 327 -4.35 23.43 -13.36
CA GLU A 327 -4.45 24.87 -13.60
C GLU A 327 -4.05 25.31 -15.03
N ASN A 328 -4.17 24.44 -16.04
CA ASN A 328 -3.87 24.70 -17.44
C ASN A 328 -5.13 24.94 -18.28
N ARG A 329 -6.00 25.86 -17.85
CA ARG A 329 -6.79 26.67 -18.78
C ARG A 329 -6.16 28.06 -18.89
N HIS A 330 -4.91 28.10 -19.36
CA HIS A 330 -4.38 29.34 -19.92
C HIS A 330 -5.23 29.70 -21.13
N ARG A 331 -6.06 30.74 -20.94
CA ARG A 331 -6.66 31.53 -22.01
C ARG A 331 -5.61 31.73 -23.10
N SER A 332 -5.95 31.31 -24.32
CA SER A 332 -5.41 31.87 -25.55
C SER A 332 -5.45 33.39 -25.46
N LYS A 333 -4.31 34.02 -25.21
CA LYS A 333 -4.11 35.45 -25.39
C LYS A 333 -3.26 35.65 -26.64
N ASP A 334 -3.93 35.70 -27.78
CA ASP A 334 -3.54 36.63 -28.82
C ASP A 334 -4.01 38.02 -28.41
N GLY A 335 -3.11 39.00 -28.48
CA GLY A 335 -3.47 40.41 -28.64
C GLY A 335 -3.41 41.32 -27.41
N SER A 336 -2.49 42.28 -27.51
CA SER A 336 -2.51 43.63 -26.93
C SER A 336 -2.10 43.82 -25.46
N GLN A 337 -0.94 44.47 -25.34
CA GLN A 337 -0.47 45.23 -24.19
C GLN A 337 -1.53 46.23 -23.70
N ASN A 338 -1.72 46.32 -22.38
CA ASN A 338 -1.68 47.56 -21.60
C ASN A 338 -1.74 47.22 -20.10
N GLY A 339 -0.93 47.94 -19.31
CA GLY A 339 -0.46 47.52 -18.01
C GLY A 339 -1.45 47.57 -16.84
N SER A 340 -1.13 46.77 -15.83
CA SER A 340 -1.37 47.06 -14.41
C SER A 340 -0.47 46.13 -13.59
N GLU A 341 0.21 46.71 -12.62
CA GLU A 341 1.11 46.07 -11.68
C GLU A 341 0.40 45.03 -10.80
N GLY A 342 1.15 43.99 -10.42
CA GLY A 342 0.93 43.21 -9.21
C GLY A 342 -0.27 42.26 -9.18
N ASP A 343 -0.10 41.04 -9.71
CA ASP A 343 -0.93 39.91 -9.28
C ASP A 343 -0.08 38.64 -9.26
N GLY A 344 0.59 38.42 -8.12
CA GLY A 344 1.12 37.11 -7.78
C GLY A 344 -0.06 36.20 -7.46
N ALA A 345 -0.10 35.01 -8.08
CA ALA A 345 -1.15 34.03 -7.86
C ALA A 345 -1.40 33.82 -6.35
N LEU A 346 -2.50 34.37 -5.83
CA LEU A 346 -2.91 34.17 -4.44
C LEU A 346 -3.34 32.71 -4.26
N GLU A 347 -2.51 31.92 -3.61
CA GLU A 347 -2.96 30.67 -3.00
C GLU A 347 -4.11 30.97 -2.01
N SER A 348 -5.27 30.36 -2.23
CA SER A 348 -6.44 30.57 -1.38
C SER A 348 -6.17 30.10 0.06
N SER A 349 -6.25 31.01 1.03
CA SER A 349 -6.05 30.70 2.47
C SER A 349 -6.93 29.51 2.92
N PRO A 350 -6.39 28.58 3.74
CA PRO A 350 -7.13 27.42 4.28
C PRO A 350 -8.43 27.80 4.99
N PHE A 351 -8.41 28.97 5.63
CA PHE A 351 -9.50 29.48 6.46
C PHE A 351 -10.57 30.21 5.65
N SER A 352 -10.43 30.38 4.33
CA SER A 352 -11.48 31.01 3.52
C SER A 352 -12.75 30.13 3.47
N LEU A 353 -13.93 30.76 3.36
CA LEU A 353 -15.19 30.03 3.17
C LEU A 353 -15.14 29.14 1.92
N SER A 354 -14.63 29.66 0.80
CA SER A 354 -14.39 28.90 -0.43
C SER A 354 -13.38 27.78 -0.22
N GLY A 355 -12.39 27.97 0.66
CA GLY A 355 -11.63 26.89 1.27
C GLY A 355 -12.59 25.83 1.80
N ARG A 356 -13.31 26.05 2.91
CA ARG A 356 -14.16 24.99 3.50
C ARG A 356 -15.24 24.42 2.57
N LEU A 357 -15.84 25.25 1.71
CA LEU A 357 -16.91 24.88 0.77
C LEU A 357 -16.43 24.27 -0.55
N LYS A 358 -15.12 24.21 -0.84
CA LYS A 358 -14.55 23.43 -1.97
C LYS A 358 -14.90 21.93 -1.92
N VAL A 359 -15.70 21.49 -0.95
CA VAL A 359 -16.56 20.31 -1.09
C VAL A 359 -17.82 20.66 -1.91
N GLU A 360 -17.69 21.35 -3.05
CA GLU A 360 -18.67 21.16 -4.10
C GLU A 360 -18.57 19.69 -4.45
N THR A 361 -19.70 18.98 -4.41
CA THR A 361 -19.75 17.54 -4.70
C THR A 361 -19.28 17.38 -6.14
N PRO A 362 -18.02 16.98 -6.40
CA PRO A 362 -17.53 16.93 -7.76
C PRO A 362 -18.39 15.94 -8.52
N GLU A 363 -18.46 16.10 -9.84
CA GLU A 363 -19.14 15.12 -10.67
C GLU A 363 -18.57 13.74 -10.36
N LYS A 364 -19.45 12.74 -10.18
CA LYS A 364 -19.04 11.37 -9.85
C LYS A 364 -18.00 10.81 -10.84
N GLU A 365 -17.97 11.36 -12.05
CA GLU A 365 -17.03 11.03 -13.12
C GLU A 365 -15.56 11.37 -12.78
N LEU A 366 -15.31 12.30 -11.85
CA LEU A 366 -13.96 12.63 -11.37
C LEU A 366 -13.48 11.71 -10.24
N GLN A 367 -14.36 10.88 -9.68
CA GLN A 367 -14.04 9.99 -8.58
C GLN A 367 -13.18 8.82 -9.06
N VAL A 368 -12.08 8.57 -8.35
CA VAL A 368 -11.19 7.45 -8.59
C VAL A 368 -11.40 6.43 -7.47
N GLU A 369 -11.71 5.19 -7.85
CA GLU A 369 -11.79 4.10 -6.89
C GLU A 369 -10.39 3.66 -6.46
N LEU A 370 -10.23 3.36 -5.17
CA LEU A 370 -8.94 2.97 -4.61
C LEU A 370 -8.25 1.83 -5.39
N PRO A 371 -8.91 0.71 -5.76
CA PRO A 371 -8.24 -0.37 -6.50
C PRO A 371 -7.68 0.07 -7.85
N THR A 372 -8.27 1.10 -8.47
CA THR A 372 -7.94 1.58 -9.83
C THR A 372 -6.82 2.63 -9.85
N LEU A 373 -6.23 3.00 -8.71
CA LEU A 373 -5.23 4.08 -8.62
C LEU A 373 -4.05 3.93 -9.60
N PHE A 374 -3.63 2.69 -9.87
CA PHE A 374 -2.50 2.38 -10.77
C PHE A 374 -2.94 2.01 -12.19
N ASP A 375 -4.23 2.03 -12.48
CA ASP A 375 -4.76 1.67 -13.81
C ASP A 375 -4.37 2.73 -14.84
N SER A 376 -4.14 2.25 -16.07
CA SER A 376 -3.82 3.08 -17.22
C SER A 376 -4.92 4.09 -17.49
N ARG A 377 -4.54 5.37 -17.57
CA ARG A 377 -5.47 6.49 -17.76
C ARG A 377 -4.94 7.50 -18.76
N LYS A 378 -5.85 8.26 -19.35
CA LYS A 378 -5.52 9.33 -20.28
C LYS A 378 -5.09 10.58 -19.50
N MET A 379 -3.86 11.00 -19.71
CA MET A 379 -3.26 12.17 -19.10
C MET A 379 -3.72 13.46 -19.81
N PRO A 380 -3.56 14.65 -19.19
CA PRO A 380 -3.93 15.94 -19.82
C PRO A 380 -3.22 16.22 -21.14
N ASP A 381 -2.04 15.62 -21.37
CA ASP A 381 -1.28 15.68 -22.63
C ASP A 381 -1.81 14.71 -23.71
N GLY A 382 -2.86 13.94 -23.40
CA GLY A 382 -3.49 12.97 -24.28
C GLY A 382 -2.84 11.59 -24.29
N GLN A 383 -1.70 11.38 -23.61
CA GLN A 383 -1.02 10.10 -23.55
C GLN A 383 -1.70 9.15 -22.53
N MET A 384 -1.70 7.86 -22.84
CA MET A 384 -2.08 6.84 -21.86
C MET A 384 -0.88 6.55 -20.95
N LYS A 385 -1.05 6.71 -19.64
CA LYS A 385 -0.01 6.45 -18.65
C LYS A 385 -0.57 5.60 -17.50
N GLU A 386 0.22 4.64 -17.05
CA GLU A 386 -0.01 3.97 -15.76
C GLU A 386 0.66 4.81 -14.66
N PRO A 387 -0.10 5.44 -13.75
CA PRO A 387 0.50 6.20 -12.67
C PRO A 387 1.30 5.27 -11.76
N ARG A 388 2.52 5.67 -11.37
CA ARG A 388 3.33 4.97 -10.37
C ARG A 388 3.62 5.87 -9.17
N ARG A 389 3.62 7.19 -9.39
CA ARG A 389 3.84 8.21 -8.37
C ARG A 389 2.60 9.07 -8.21
N ILE A 390 1.92 8.87 -7.08
CA ILE A 390 0.60 9.44 -6.81
C ILE A 390 0.70 10.39 -5.61
N LEU A 391 0.22 11.62 -5.79
CA LEU A 391 0.12 12.60 -4.71
C LEU A 391 -1.34 12.73 -4.30
N ILE A 392 -1.63 12.48 -3.02
CA ILE A 392 -2.97 12.59 -2.44
C ILE A 392 -2.99 13.77 -1.47
N ARG A 393 -3.61 14.87 -1.89
CA ARG A 393 -3.83 16.06 -1.08
C ARG A 393 -5.11 15.91 -0.27
N GLY A 394 -5.15 16.48 0.93
CA GLY A 394 -6.34 16.44 1.76
C GLY A 394 -6.21 17.25 3.04
N ARG A 395 -7.32 17.78 3.51
CA ARG A 395 -7.33 18.63 4.72
C ARG A 395 -7.14 17.82 6.00
N ALA A 396 -6.98 18.52 7.11
CA ALA A 396 -6.97 17.90 8.43
C ALA A 396 -8.29 17.13 8.67
N GLY A 397 -8.20 15.95 9.28
CA GLY A 397 -9.38 15.18 9.68
C GLY A 397 -10.14 14.48 8.54
N VAL A 398 -9.72 14.65 7.27
CA VAL A 398 -10.40 14.03 6.11
C VAL A 398 -10.14 12.52 5.99
N GLY A 399 -9.15 11.99 6.71
CA GLY A 399 -8.85 10.56 6.74
C GLY A 399 -7.68 10.10 5.86
N LYS A 400 -6.69 10.95 5.56
CA LYS A 400 -5.48 10.56 4.79
C LYS A 400 -4.75 9.36 5.42
N THR A 401 -4.44 9.41 6.72
CA THR A 401 -3.82 8.27 7.42
C THR A 401 -4.75 7.06 7.51
N THR A 402 -6.06 7.27 7.60
CA THR A 402 -7.07 6.20 7.50
C THR A 402 -7.02 5.51 6.14
N LEU A 403 -6.86 6.27 5.04
CA LEU A 403 -6.63 5.74 3.70
C LEU A 403 -5.33 4.94 3.64
N CYS A 404 -4.25 5.42 4.26
CA CYS A 404 -2.99 4.67 4.32
C CYS A 404 -3.16 3.32 5.03
N LYS A 405 -3.81 3.30 6.20
CA LYS A 405 -4.14 2.07 6.92
C LYS A 405 -5.00 1.12 6.09
N LYS A 406 -5.97 1.65 5.34
CA LYS A 406 -6.81 0.86 4.42
C LYS A 406 -5.99 0.25 3.28
N ILE A 407 -5.08 1.00 2.68
CA ILE A 407 -4.18 0.49 1.64
C ILE A 407 -3.37 -0.69 2.15
N VAL A 408 -2.72 -0.52 3.31
CA VAL A 408 -1.94 -1.58 3.96
C VAL A 408 -2.80 -2.80 4.26
N HIS A 409 -3.99 -2.57 4.81
CA HIS A 409 -4.93 -3.63 5.13
C HIS A 409 -5.33 -4.44 3.90
N ASP A 410 -5.76 -3.78 2.82
CA ASP A 410 -6.29 -4.44 1.63
C ASP A 410 -5.19 -5.11 0.80
N PHE A 411 -4.00 -4.52 0.76
CA PHE A 411 -2.82 -5.19 0.20
C PHE A 411 -2.56 -6.50 0.96
N THR A 412 -2.55 -6.44 2.29
CA THR A 412 -2.19 -7.59 3.14
C THR A 412 -3.26 -8.69 3.16
N HIS A 413 -4.54 -8.31 3.20
CA HIS A 413 -5.65 -9.24 3.48
C HIS A 413 -6.55 -9.50 2.26
N ALA A 414 -6.70 -8.54 1.35
CA ALA A 414 -7.57 -8.65 0.17
C ALA A 414 -6.79 -8.89 -1.14
N GLY A 415 -5.45 -8.86 -1.08
CA GLY A 415 -4.58 -9.04 -2.25
C GLY A 415 -4.63 -7.90 -3.26
N MET A 416 -5.05 -6.72 -2.82
CA MET A 416 -5.08 -5.51 -3.64
C MET A 416 -3.68 -5.21 -4.17
N TRP A 417 -3.53 -5.07 -5.49
CA TRP A 417 -2.26 -4.77 -6.16
C TRP A 417 -1.12 -5.80 -6.04
N ASN A 418 -1.38 -7.03 -5.61
CA ASN A 418 -0.35 -8.08 -5.51
C ASN A 418 0.30 -8.44 -6.87
N THR A 419 -0.36 -8.13 -7.99
CA THR A 419 0.22 -8.28 -9.34
C THR A 419 1.26 -7.20 -9.64
N LEU A 420 1.10 -6.01 -9.05
CA LEU A 420 1.95 -4.83 -9.27
C LEU A 420 3.10 -4.74 -8.27
N PHE A 421 2.84 -5.08 -7.00
CA PHE A 421 3.77 -4.91 -5.90
C PHE A 421 3.91 -6.19 -5.07
N ASP A 422 5.15 -6.49 -4.68
CA ASP A 422 5.47 -7.55 -3.73
C ASP A 422 5.44 -7.04 -2.28
N ARG A 423 5.63 -5.71 -2.10
CA ARG A 423 5.70 -5.05 -0.80
C ARG A 423 5.01 -3.70 -0.81
N VAL A 424 4.32 -3.40 0.29
CA VAL A 424 3.85 -2.05 0.65
C VAL A 424 4.52 -1.65 1.95
N LEU A 425 5.31 -0.58 1.92
CA LEU A 425 6.00 -0.03 3.08
C LEU A 425 5.33 1.28 3.49
N TRP A 426 4.57 1.23 4.58
CA TRP A 426 3.94 2.41 5.16
C TRP A 426 4.93 3.17 6.04
N VAL A 427 5.32 4.35 5.56
CA VAL A 427 6.31 5.22 6.21
C VAL A 427 5.62 6.51 6.63
N PRO A 428 5.30 6.67 7.93
CA PRO A 428 4.94 7.97 8.47
C PRO A 428 6.14 8.92 8.36
N LEU A 429 6.04 9.95 7.53
CA LEU A 429 7.18 10.82 7.19
C LEU A 429 7.72 11.60 8.39
N ARG A 430 6.89 11.86 9.42
CA ARG A 430 7.33 12.41 10.71
C ARG A 430 8.52 11.71 11.36
N GLU A 431 8.70 10.41 11.13
CA GLU A 431 9.81 9.65 11.72
C GLU A 431 11.18 10.15 11.22
N LEU A 432 11.20 10.88 10.10
CA LEU A 432 12.40 11.50 9.54
C LEU A 432 12.96 12.64 10.39
N LYS A 433 12.12 13.32 11.20
CA LYS A 433 12.58 14.42 12.06
C LYS A 433 13.67 13.95 13.03
N MET A 434 13.48 12.78 13.62
CA MET A 434 14.43 12.19 14.56
C MET A 434 15.73 11.70 13.91
N LEU A 435 15.73 11.52 12.59
CA LEU A 435 16.92 11.11 11.83
C LEU A 435 17.76 12.31 11.36
N SER A 436 17.14 13.49 11.29
CA SER A 436 17.74 14.73 10.76
C SER A 436 18.90 15.30 11.60
N GLU A 437 19.04 14.87 12.85
CA GLU A 437 20.12 15.29 13.77
C GLU A 437 21.42 14.48 13.62
N SER A 438 21.43 13.45 12.79
CA SER A 438 22.53 12.49 12.70
C SER A 438 23.51 12.79 11.56
N LYS A 439 24.80 12.49 11.78
CA LYS A 439 25.90 12.70 10.79
C LYS A 439 26.01 11.57 9.74
N TYR A 440 25.00 10.72 9.63
CA TYR A 440 25.07 9.50 8.83
C TYR A 440 24.92 9.75 7.32
N ASN A 441 25.32 8.76 6.52
CA ASN A 441 25.10 8.74 5.08
C ASN A 441 23.66 8.28 4.74
N LEU A 442 23.23 8.39 3.48
CA LEU A 442 21.85 8.03 3.06
C LEU A 442 21.49 6.55 3.29
N HIS A 443 22.47 5.65 3.20
CA HIS A 443 22.24 4.22 3.36
C HIS A 443 21.88 3.89 4.82
N ASP A 444 22.68 4.42 5.75
CA ASP A 444 22.46 4.27 7.20
C ASP A 444 21.11 4.89 7.62
N LEU A 445 20.73 6.04 7.04
CA LEU A 445 19.46 6.70 7.34
C LEU A 445 18.23 5.85 6.97
N LEU A 446 18.29 5.11 5.85
CA LEU A 446 17.20 4.24 5.43
C LEU A 446 17.09 2.99 6.30
N GLN A 447 18.23 2.42 6.69
CA GLN A 447 18.25 1.29 7.61
C GLN A 447 17.71 1.70 8.99
N ASP A 448 18.16 2.83 9.53
CA ASP A 448 17.68 3.36 10.80
C ASP A 448 16.17 3.65 10.76
N LEU A 449 15.67 4.18 9.64
CA LEU A 449 14.25 4.39 9.42
C LEU A 449 13.48 3.06 9.52
N PHE A 450 13.92 2.03 8.80
CA PHE A 450 13.25 0.72 8.83
C PHE A 450 13.31 0.06 10.19
N HIS A 451 14.45 0.13 10.87
CA HIS A 451 14.58 -0.37 12.23
C HIS A 451 13.58 0.31 13.16
N ARG A 452 13.46 1.65 13.11
CA ARG A 452 12.54 2.41 13.97
C ARG A 452 11.07 2.11 13.69
N ILE A 453 10.69 2.01 12.41
CA ILE A 453 9.28 1.87 12.01
C ILE A 453 8.81 0.43 12.18
N TYR A 454 9.63 -0.56 11.80
CA TYR A 454 9.19 -1.95 11.69
C TYR A 454 9.79 -2.88 12.74
N PHE A 455 11.03 -2.63 13.17
CA PHE A 455 11.81 -3.63 13.90
C PHE A 455 12.28 -3.17 15.28
N LYS A 456 11.70 -2.08 15.81
CA LYS A 456 12.09 -1.50 17.11
C LYS A 456 11.92 -2.47 18.28
N GLU A 457 10.92 -3.35 18.17
CA GLU A 457 10.58 -4.34 19.20
C GLU A 457 11.28 -5.69 18.99
N SER A 458 12.03 -5.86 17.89
CA SER A 458 12.77 -7.09 17.60
C SER A 458 14.18 -7.02 18.18
N GLU A 459 14.64 -8.10 18.82
CA GLU A 459 16.01 -8.23 19.31
C GLU A 459 17.04 -8.19 18.14
N ASP A 460 16.65 -8.69 16.97
CA ASP A 460 17.45 -8.71 15.74
C ASP A 460 17.12 -7.54 14.78
N GLY A 461 16.48 -6.48 15.30
CA GLY A 461 15.86 -5.48 14.44
C GLY A 461 16.79 -4.76 13.47
N LYS A 462 18.08 -4.59 13.81
CA LYS A 462 19.08 -4.01 12.89
C LYS A 462 19.36 -4.92 11.70
N ALA A 463 19.50 -6.22 11.94
CA ALA A 463 19.72 -7.22 10.90
C ALA A 463 18.48 -7.34 9.99
N LEU A 464 17.28 -7.26 10.57
CA LEU A 464 16.03 -7.21 9.81
C LEU A 464 15.93 -5.97 8.93
N ALA A 465 16.32 -4.80 9.43
CA ALA A 465 16.35 -3.56 8.67
C ALA A 465 17.36 -3.61 7.51
N GLU A 466 18.55 -4.15 7.76
CA GLU A 466 19.58 -4.45 6.75
C GLU A 466 19.03 -5.38 5.67
N GLY A 467 18.37 -6.47 6.08
CA GLY A 467 17.77 -7.46 5.18
C GLY A 467 16.66 -6.85 4.32
N LEU A 468 15.80 -6.00 4.90
CA LEU A 468 14.76 -5.31 4.16
C LEU A 468 15.36 -4.34 3.12
N GLN A 469 16.36 -3.57 3.52
CA GLN A 469 17.04 -2.65 2.62
C GLN A 469 17.74 -3.38 1.47
N ALA A 470 18.40 -4.51 1.73
CA ALA A 470 18.99 -5.36 0.69
C ALA A 470 17.92 -5.93 -0.25
N ALA A 471 16.76 -6.35 0.29
CA ALA A 471 15.65 -6.86 -0.49
C ALA A 471 15.01 -5.80 -1.41
N ILE A 472 15.01 -4.54 -1.00
CA ILE A 472 14.55 -3.40 -1.81
C ILE A 472 15.56 -3.08 -2.91
N HIS A 473 16.86 -3.04 -2.61
CA HIS A 473 17.92 -2.71 -3.58
C HIS A 473 18.30 -3.88 -4.52
N SER A 474 17.70 -5.07 -4.35
CA SER A 474 18.02 -6.21 -5.20
C SER A 474 17.64 -5.93 -6.66
N LYS A 475 18.61 -6.14 -7.58
CA LYS A 475 18.49 -5.79 -9.01
C LYS A 475 17.51 -6.67 -9.80
N ALA A 476 17.09 -7.81 -9.24
CA ALA A 476 16.20 -8.75 -9.90
C ALA A 476 14.72 -8.28 -9.92
N THR A 477 14.22 -7.69 -8.82
CA THR A 477 12.81 -7.26 -8.70
C THR A 477 12.55 -6.16 -7.66
N GLY A 478 13.49 -5.89 -6.73
CA GLY A 478 13.23 -5.18 -5.47
C GLY A 478 12.74 -3.73 -5.61
N HIS A 479 13.38 -2.94 -6.46
CA HIS A 479 13.04 -1.51 -6.61
C HIS A 479 11.75 -1.26 -7.39
N ARG A 480 11.38 -2.13 -8.33
CA ARG A 480 10.23 -1.92 -9.21
C ARG A 480 8.92 -2.46 -8.66
N ARG A 481 8.97 -3.35 -7.66
CA ARG A 481 7.80 -4.00 -7.05
C ARG A 481 7.59 -3.65 -5.57
N THR A 482 8.32 -2.66 -5.05
CA THR A 482 8.05 -2.09 -3.71
C THR A 482 7.29 -0.78 -3.86
N LEU A 483 6.14 -0.66 -3.19
CA LEU A 483 5.37 0.58 -3.09
C LEU A 483 5.66 1.27 -1.76
N PHE A 484 6.14 2.52 -1.81
CA PHE A 484 6.28 3.37 -0.64
C PHE A 484 4.99 4.16 -0.40
N LEU A 485 4.38 3.97 0.76
CA LEU A 485 3.24 4.74 1.21
C LEU A 485 3.72 5.78 2.22
N LEU A 486 4.00 6.98 1.74
CA LEU A 486 4.63 8.07 2.46
C LEU A 486 3.54 8.96 3.06
N ASP A 487 3.28 8.79 4.36
CA ASP A 487 2.15 9.43 5.06
C ASP A 487 2.58 10.71 5.78
N GLY A 488 1.94 11.85 5.45
CA GLY A 488 2.10 13.10 6.18
C GLY A 488 3.29 13.96 5.76
N LEU A 489 3.43 14.28 4.47
CA LEU A 489 4.52 15.15 4.00
C LEU A 489 4.46 16.57 4.61
N ASP A 490 3.26 17.06 4.92
CA ASP A 490 3.09 18.34 5.62
C ASP A 490 3.81 18.37 6.98
N GLU A 491 3.90 17.22 7.64
CA GLU A 491 4.53 17.08 8.95
C GLU A 491 6.04 17.28 8.89
N VAL A 492 6.69 17.20 7.71
CA VAL A 492 8.14 17.38 7.52
C VAL A 492 8.49 18.42 6.45
N SER A 493 7.59 19.36 6.22
CA SER A 493 7.74 20.38 5.17
C SER A 493 8.98 21.26 5.34
N GLU A 494 9.47 21.45 6.56
CA GLU A 494 10.73 22.14 6.84
C GLU A 494 11.96 21.43 6.24
N LEU A 495 11.90 20.11 6.11
CA LEU A 495 13.00 19.34 5.51
C LEU A 495 13.09 19.58 4.00
N LEU A 496 11.98 19.93 3.33
CA LEU A 496 11.94 20.20 1.87
C LEU A 496 12.84 21.37 1.46
N HIS A 497 13.04 22.34 2.35
CA HIS A 497 13.81 23.56 2.10
C HIS A 497 15.15 23.61 2.84
N SER A 498 15.46 22.59 3.64
CA SER A 498 16.73 22.51 4.38
C SER A 498 17.87 21.96 3.50
N ALA A 499 19.12 22.33 3.82
CA ALA A 499 20.33 21.86 3.11
C ALA A 499 21.03 20.68 3.80
N HIS A 500 20.36 20.02 4.74
CA HIS A 500 20.93 18.93 5.54
C HIS A 500 20.66 17.55 4.94
N ASN A 501 21.37 16.51 5.41
CA ASN A 501 21.22 15.12 4.94
C ASN A 501 19.76 14.62 4.97
N GLY A 502 18.96 15.07 5.94
CA GLY A 502 17.52 14.76 6.01
C GLY A 502 16.72 15.23 4.78
N SER A 503 17.07 16.36 4.17
CA SER A 503 16.46 16.85 2.94
C SER A 503 16.76 15.92 1.75
N ASN A 504 18.03 15.54 1.59
CA ASN A 504 18.44 14.62 0.53
C ASN A 504 17.80 13.23 0.69
N PHE A 505 17.65 12.78 1.93
CA PHE A 505 16.99 11.51 2.23
C PHE A 505 15.48 11.56 1.93
N LEU A 506 14.79 12.63 2.36
CA LEU A 506 13.38 12.87 2.02
C LEU A 506 13.18 12.94 0.49
N LYS A 507 14.06 13.65 -0.23
CA LYS A 507 14.06 13.70 -1.70
C LYS A 507 14.20 12.32 -2.32
N THR A 508 15.10 11.49 -1.78
CA THR A 508 15.30 10.11 -2.25
C THR A 508 14.05 9.26 -2.06
N LEU A 509 13.38 9.36 -0.91
CA LEU A 509 12.12 8.65 -0.64
C LEU A 509 10.99 9.13 -1.57
N LEU A 510 10.80 10.45 -1.71
CA LEU A 510 9.73 11.03 -2.54
C LEU A 510 9.94 10.80 -4.05
N ASN A 511 11.18 10.62 -4.50
CA ASN A 511 11.52 10.25 -5.88
C ASN A 511 11.55 8.72 -6.10
N SER A 512 11.06 7.91 -5.15
CA SER A 512 10.89 6.47 -5.36
C SER A 512 9.95 6.21 -6.54
N SER A 513 10.29 5.24 -7.38
CA SER A 513 9.57 4.95 -8.63
C SER A 513 8.10 4.56 -8.41
N ASN A 514 7.79 3.91 -7.28
CA ASN A 514 6.41 3.63 -6.86
C ASN A 514 6.17 4.27 -5.50
N ALA A 515 5.38 5.33 -5.47
CA ALA A 515 5.08 6.05 -4.24
C ALA A 515 3.65 6.59 -4.23
N ILE A 516 2.98 6.45 -3.09
CA ILE A 516 1.79 7.24 -2.76
C ILE A 516 2.20 8.19 -1.64
N VAL A 517 2.09 9.49 -1.88
CA VAL A 517 2.44 10.53 -0.91
C VAL A 517 1.15 11.21 -0.44
N THR A 518 0.93 11.30 0.87
CA THR A 518 -0.20 12.06 1.42
C THR A 518 0.28 13.40 1.98
N THR A 519 -0.46 14.48 1.75
CA THR A 519 -0.10 15.82 2.24
C THR A 519 -1.30 16.75 2.37
N ARG A 520 -1.11 17.92 3.00
CA ARG A 520 -2.09 19.02 3.00
C ARG A 520 -1.98 19.86 1.73
N PRO A 521 -3.09 20.48 1.27
CA PRO A 521 -3.10 21.25 0.03
C PRO A 521 -2.09 22.40 -0.06
N HIS A 522 -1.68 22.98 1.08
CA HIS A 522 -0.78 24.15 1.14
C HIS A 522 0.70 23.83 0.98
N ILE A 523 1.07 22.56 0.88
CA ILE A 523 2.47 22.18 0.65
C ILE A 523 2.77 22.26 -0.83
N ILE A 524 3.65 23.20 -1.20
CA ILE A 524 4.18 23.33 -2.55
C ILE A 524 5.44 22.47 -2.63
N LEU A 525 5.47 21.53 -3.58
CA LEU A 525 6.66 20.73 -3.86
C LEU A 525 7.67 21.58 -4.65
N PRO A 526 8.93 21.68 -4.22
CA PRO A 526 9.98 22.34 -4.99
C PRO A 526 10.18 21.74 -6.40
N ASN A 527 10.79 22.51 -7.30
CA ASN A 527 11.01 22.08 -8.70
C ASN A 527 11.97 20.89 -8.85
N ASP A 528 12.79 20.60 -7.85
CA ASP A 528 13.74 19.48 -7.84
C ASP A 528 13.06 18.11 -7.64
N PHE A 529 11.77 18.10 -7.30
CA PHE A 529 11.01 16.87 -7.14
C PHE A 529 10.49 16.41 -8.48
N GLU A 530 10.69 15.13 -8.78
CA GLU A 530 10.12 14.58 -10.00
C GLU A 530 8.59 14.68 -9.93
N LYS A 531 7.98 15.04 -11.06
CA LYS A 531 6.53 15.30 -11.16
C LYS A 531 5.73 14.04 -10.84
N SER A 532 4.67 14.23 -10.06
CA SER A 532 3.61 13.24 -9.83
C SER A 532 2.99 12.79 -11.15
N ASP A 533 2.73 11.49 -11.28
CA ASP A 533 2.00 10.94 -12.42
C ASP A 533 0.50 11.20 -12.28
N LEU A 534 0.02 11.30 -11.04
CA LEU A 534 -1.38 11.51 -10.73
C LEU A 534 -1.50 12.32 -9.45
N GLU A 535 -2.26 13.42 -9.52
CA GLU A 535 -2.61 14.23 -8.36
C GLU A 535 -4.09 14.08 -8.05
N LEU A 536 -4.35 13.75 -6.80
CA LEU A 536 -5.68 13.49 -6.29
C LEU A 536 -5.95 14.35 -5.07
N GLU A 537 -7.21 14.73 -4.88
CA GLU A 537 -7.68 15.39 -3.68
C GLU A 537 -8.68 14.50 -2.94
N THR A 538 -8.50 14.36 -1.62
CA THR A 538 -9.48 13.76 -0.72
C THR A 538 -10.40 14.85 -0.21
N ILE A 539 -11.68 14.77 -0.59
CA ILE A 539 -12.68 15.82 -0.32
C ILE A 539 -13.65 15.44 0.82
N GLY A 540 -13.46 14.29 1.45
CA GLY A 540 -14.33 13.77 2.52
C GLY A 540 -15.35 12.75 2.00
N PHE A 541 -16.49 12.66 2.68
CA PHE A 541 -17.60 11.79 2.32
C PHE A 541 -18.61 12.49 1.41
N TYR A 542 -19.05 11.79 0.36
CA TYR A 542 -20.28 12.12 -0.35
C TYR A 542 -21.52 11.88 0.55
N PRO A 543 -22.69 12.45 0.22
CA PRO A 543 -23.90 12.28 1.02
C PRO A 543 -24.29 10.81 1.30
N ASP A 544 -24.15 9.92 0.32
CA ASP A 544 -24.38 8.47 0.47
C ASP A 544 -23.33 7.82 1.38
N GLN A 545 -22.09 8.30 1.35
CA GLN A 545 -21.02 7.83 2.23
C GLN A 545 -21.23 8.29 3.68
N VAL A 546 -21.77 9.49 3.90
CA VAL A 546 -22.21 9.94 5.23
C VAL A 546 -23.30 9.02 5.76
N GLN A 547 -24.29 8.65 4.92
CA GLN A 547 -25.32 7.69 5.30
C GLN A 547 -24.73 6.33 5.69
N ASN A 548 -23.85 5.76 4.84
CA ASN A 548 -23.18 4.49 5.14
C ASN A 548 -22.38 4.55 6.45
N TYR A 549 -21.83 5.71 6.79
CA TYR A 549 -21.11 5.92 8.06
C TYR A 549 -22.05 5.83 9.23
N LEU A 550 -23.16 6.58 9.17
CA LEU A 550 -24.17 6.59 10.23
C LEU A 550 -24.72 5.18 10.48
N GLU A 551 -25.08 4.45 9.42
CA GLU A 551 -25.61 3.08 9.53
C GLU A 551 -24.62 2.13 10.22
N LYS A 552 -23.34 2.21 9.87
CA LYS A 552 -22.29 1.34 10.44
C LYS A 552 -21.93 1.70 11.88
N VAL A 553 -21.93 3.00 12.21
CA VAL A 553 -21.36 3.53 13.45
C VAL A 553 -22.40 3.73 14.54
N VAL A 554 -23.59 4.17 14.17
CA VAL A 554 -24.69 4.43 15.11
C VAL A 554 -25.44 3.13 15.44
N GLN A 555 -25.59 2.23 14.46
CA GLN A 555 -26.23 0.91 14.62
C GLN A 555 -27.65 0.96 15.23
N ASP A 556 -28.34 2.09 15.07
CA ASP A 556 -29.70 2.35 15.54
C ASP A 556 -30.47 3.08 14.42
N PRO A 557 -31.31 2.38 13.62
CA PRO A 557 -31.94 2.95 12.43
C PRO A 557 -32.81 4.20 12.70
N PRO A 558 -33.70 4.22 13.70
CA PRO A 558 -34.41 5.44 14.09
C PRO A 558 -33.48 6.63 14.36
N LYS A 559 -32.38 6.40 15.09
CA LYS A 559 -31.40 7.45 15.40
C LYS A 559 -30.65 7.93 14.14
N VAL A 560 -30.34 7.03 13.22
CA VAL A 560 -29.75 7.38 11.92
C VAL A 560 -30.69 8.30 11.13
N GLU A 561 -31.98 7.99 11.07
CA GLU A 561 -32.99 8.83 10.39
C GLU A 561 -33.12 10.21 11.05
N GLU A 562 -33.09 10.29 12.38
CA GLU A 562 -33.10 11.56 13.12
C GLU A 562 -31.88 12.43 12.76
N ILE A 563 -30.67 11.86 12.79
CA ILE A 563 -29.43 12.56 12.43
C ILE A 563 -29.49 13.06 10.98
N GLN A 564 -29.97 12.22 10.06
CA GLN A 564 -30.10 12.59 8.65
C GLN A 564 -31.09 13.74 8.45
N SER A 565 -32.26 13.66 9.06
CA SER A 565 -33.28 14.72 9.02
C SER A 565 -32.74 16.04 9.55
N PHE A 566 -31.94 15.97 10.62
CA PHE A 566 -31.26 17.13 11.17
C PHE A 566 -30.23 17.74 10.22
N LEU A 567 -29.37 16.93 9.61
CA LEU A 567 -28.37 17.40 8.64
C LEU A 567 -29.03 18.05 7.41
N GLN A 568 -30.14 17.49 6.93
CA GLN A 568 -30.88 18.05 5.78
C GLN A 568 -31.43 19.47 6.06
N LYS A 569 -31.76 19.78 7.32
CA LYS A 569 -32.22 21.12 7.72
C LYS A 569 -31.08 22.14 7.86
N HIS A 570 -29.84 21.68 8.03
CA HIS A 570 -28.67 22.53 8.33
C HIS A 570 -27.58 22.37 7.26
N TRP A 571 -27.74 23.02 6.10
CA TRP A 571 -26.87 22.86 4.91
C TRP A 571 -25.37 23.05 5.18
N LEU A 572 -25.00 24.02 6.04
CA LEU A 572 -23.60 24.27 6.37
C LEU A 572 -23.02 23.13 7.21
N LEU A 573 -23.80 22.63 8.16
CA LEU A 573 -23.40 21.48 8.97
C LEU A 573 -23.31 20.22 8.10
N GLN A 574 -24.27 20.00 7.20
CA GLN A 574 -24.23 18.93 6.20
C GLN A 574 -22.94 18.96 5.37
N SER A 575 -22.49 20.15 4.96
CA SER A 575 -21.23 20.32 4.20
C SER A 575 -20.00 20.00 5.05
N LEU A 576 -20.05 20.32 6.34
CA LEU A 576 -18.94 20.15 7.27
C LEU A 576 -18.74 18.71 7.77
N VAL A 577 -19.84 18.00 8.03
CA VAL A 577 -19.80 16.58 8.45
C VAL A 577 -19.45 15.62 7.32
N ARG A 578 -19.20 16.13 6.11
CA ARG A 578 -18.48 15.35 5.08
C ARG A 578 -17.07 14.99 5.54
N ILE A 579 -16.51 15.72 6.50
CA ILE A 579 -15.21 15.39 7.09
C ILE A 579 -15.44 14.34 8.20
N PRO A 580 -14.86 13.12 8.09
CA PRO A 580 -15.19 12.01 8.97
C PRO A 580 -15.04 12.30 10.47
N ILE A 581 -14.01 13.04 10.88
CA ILE A 581 -13.80 13.37 12.30
C ILE A 581 -14.92 14.28 12.86
N GLN A 582 -15.52 15.13 12.03
CA GLN A 582 -16.63 15.98 12.44
C GLN A 582 -17.94 15.20 12.52
N LEU A 583 -18.15 14.26 11.59
CA LEU A 583 -19.27 13.33 11.64
C LEU A 583 -19.21 12.46 12.90
N ASP A 584 -18.02 11.96 13.25
CA ASP A 584 -17.81 11.20 14.48
C ASP A 584 -18.12 12.04 15.73
N ALA A 585 -17.71 13.32 15.73
CA ALA A 585 -18.01 14.25 16.82
C ALA A 585 -19.52 14.50 16.98
N LEU A 586 -20.24 14.65 15.86
CA LEU A 586 -21.70 14.77 15.85
C LEU A 586 -22.36 13.50 16.42
N CYS A 587 -21.92 12.32 15.96
CA CYS A 587 -22.45 11.04 16.43
C CYS A 587 -22.24 10.84 17.93
N LEU A 588 -21.06 11.19 18.44
CA LEU A 588 -20.72 11.11 19.86
C LEU A 588 -21.61 12.03 20.73
N THR A 589 -22.03 13.16 20.19
CA THR A 589 -22.78 14.19 20.94
C THR A 589 -24.30 14.01 20.82
N TRP A 590 -24.78 13.09 19.98
CA TRP A 590 -26.19 13.00 19.64
C TRP A 590 -27.11 12.81 20.85
N ASP A 591 -26.89 11.75 21.63
CA ASP A 591 -27.80 11.37 22.73
C ASP A 591 -27.58 12.21 24.00
N GLU A 592 -26.33 12.61 24.27
CA GLU A 592 -25.93 13.33 25.48
C GLU A 592 -25.56 14.79 25.14
N GLY A 593 -26.47 15.51 24.48
CA GLY A 593 -26.34 16.96 24.27
C GLY A 593 -27.17 17.53 23.13
N LEU A 594 -27.19 16.89 21.95
CA LEU A 594 -27.93 17.44 20.80
C LEU A 594 -29.42 17.10 20.82
N LYS A 595 -29.81 16.01 21.48
CA LYS A 595 -31.20 15.59 21.67
C LYS A 595 -31.89 16.24 22.87
N ASP A 596 -31.16 17.04 23.65
CA ASP A 596 -31.73 17.83 24.75
C ASP A 596 -32.65 18.92 24.17
N ASN A 597 -33.81 19.14 24.81
CA ASN A 597 -34.73 20.20 24.37
C ASN A 597 -34.27 21.56 24.91
N PRO A 598 -34.05 22.58 24.06
CA PRO A 598 -34.25 22.59 22.61
C PRO A 598 -33.01 22.09 21.82
N ILE A 599 -33.28 21.33 20.75
CA ILE A 599 -32.26 20.87 19.79
C ILE A 599 -31.57 22.10 19.18
N PRO A 600 -30.22 22.17 19.13
CA PRO A 600 -29.53 23.32 18.54
C PRO A 600 -29.86 23.50 17.05
N GLU A 601 -30.42 24.66 16.69
CA GLU A 601 -30.78 25.02 15.31
C GLU A 601 -29.68 25.78 14.55
N THR A 602 -28.60 26.13 15.25
CA THR A 602 -27.52 26.97 14.72
C THR A 602 -26.21 26.19 14.71
N MET A 603 -25.32 26.55 13.78
CA MET A 603 -23.99 25.93 13.71
C MET A 603 -23.24 26.12 15.03
N THR A 604 -23.33 27.31 15.61
CA THR A 604 -22.72 27.65 16.89
C THR A 604 -23.27 26.80 18.02
N GLY A 605 -24.58 26.59 18.07
CA GLY A 605 -25.21 25.75 19.09
C GLY A 605 -24.75 24.29 19.01
N VAL A 606 -24.64 23.74 17.80
CA VAL A 606 -24.14 22.38 17.58
C VAL A 606 -22.68 22.23 18.02
N TYR A 607 -21.82 23.17 17.60
CA TYR A 607 -20.41 23.16 18.03
C TYR A 607 -20.27 23.34 19.54
N GLY A 608 -21.10 24.19 20.15
CA GLY A 608 -21.15 24.35 21.60
C GLY A 608 -21.55 23.05 22.32
N ALA A 609 -22.51 22.30 21.78
CA ALA A 609 -22.88 20.99 22.32
C ALA A 609 -21.72 19.99 22.21
N ILE A 610 -21.05 19.93 21.05
CA ILE A 610 -19.89 19.04 20.83
C ILE A 610 -18.75 19.39 21.79
N VAL A 611 -18.43 20.68 21.94
CA VAL A 611 -17.37 21.15 22.84
C VAL A 611 -17.70 20.80 24.28
N LYS A 612 -18.92 21.05 24.75
CA LYS A 612 -19.36 20.65 26.10
C LYS A 612 -19.23 19.14 26.31
N ARG A 613 -19.63 18.32 25.34
CA ARG A 613 -19.55 16.85 25.44
C ARG A 613 -18.12 16.33 25.47
N LEU A 614 -17.22 16.92 24.69
CA LEU A 614 -15.80 16.59 24.69
C LEU A 614 -15.12 17.05 25.99
N TRP A 615 -15.45 18.23 26.51
CA TRP A 615 -14.96 18.67 27.81
C TRP A 615 -15.40 17.74 28.94
N ARG A 616 -16.66 17.31 28.95
CA ARG A 616 -17.15 16.33 29.92
C ARG A 616 -16.33 15.04 29.88
N LYS A 617 -15.97 14.58 28.69
CA LYS A 617 -15.11 13.39 28.51
C LYS A 617 -13.69 13.65 29.02
N ASP A 618 -13.10 14.77 28.65
CA ASP A 618 -11.68 15.06 28.91
C ASP A 618 -11.41 15.54 30.33
N ALA A 619 -12.41 16.08 31.03
CA ALA A 619 -12.31 16.56 32.41
C ALA A 619 -11.77 15.49 33.37
N VAL A 620 -12.04 14.21 33.12
CA VAL A 620 -11.43 13.08 33.85
C VAL A 620 -9.93 12.99 33.57
N LYS A 621 -9.54 13.09 32.29
CA LYS A 621 -8.15 12.96 31.82
C LYS A 621 -7.28 14.12 32.27
N VAL A 622 -7.80 15.34 32.32
CA VAL A 622 -7.08 16.53 32.81
C VAL A 622 -7.11 16.68 34.33
N GLY A 623 -7.65 15.69 35.06
CA GLY A 623 -7.56 15.62 36.52
C GLY A 623 -8.44 16.64 37.26
N THR A 624 -9.42 17.25 36.58
CA THR A 624 -10.32 18.23 37.22
C THR A 624 -11.31 17.57 38.17
N LYS A 625 -11.81 16.36 37.88
CA LYS A 625 -12.75 15.60 38.71
C LYS A 625 -12.61 14.07 38.52
N PRO A 626 -12.93 13.24 39.52
CA PRO A 626 -12.97 11.78 39.39
C PRO A 626 -14.04 11.29 38.40
N GLU A 627 -13.82 10.14 37.77
CA GLU A 627 -14.73 9.57 36.74
C GLU A 627 -16.17 9.37 37.25
N HIS A 628 -16.34 8.92 38.50
CA HIS A 628 -17.66 8.71 39.10
C HIS A 628 -18.44 10.03 39.27
N PHE A 629 -17.74 11.15 39.52
CA PHE A 629 -18.35 12.47 39.66
C PHE A 629 -18.84 12.97 38.30
N ILE A 630 -18.04 12.81 37.25
CA ILE A 630 -18.35 13.32 35.90
C ILE A 630 -19.59 12.65 35.28
N LYS A 631 -19.80 11.35 35.56
CA LYS A 631 -20.98 10.61 35.08
C LYS A 631 -22.29 11.19 35.63
N THR A 632 -22.28 11.75 36.84
CA THR A 632 -23.47 12.34 37.49
C THR A 632 -23.47 13.86 37.51
N ALA A 633 -22.35 14.50 37.19
CA ALA A 633 -22.19 15.95 37.27
C ALA A 633 -23.09 16.68 36.27
N LEU A 634 -23.69 17.78 36.73
CA LEU A 634 -24.34 18.76 35.90
C LEU A 634 -23.27 19.48 35.03
N PRO A 635 -23.60 19.93 33.81
CA PRO A 635 -22.67 20.65 32.96
C PRO A 635 -22.01 21.87 33.62
N SER A 636 -22.72 22.55 34.54
CA SER A 636 -22.22 23.69 35.31
C SER A 636 -21.19 23.33 36.39
N GLU A 637 -21.06 22.05 36.74
CA GLU A 637 -20.10 21.57 37.76
C GLU A 637 -18.74 21.21 37.15
N ILE A 638 -18.61 21.26 35.83
CA ILE A 638 -17.38 21.04 35.06
C ILE A 638 -16.79 22.41 34.73
N ASP A 639 -15.97 22.91 35.65
CA ASP A 639 -15.25 24.18 35.50
C ASP A 639 -14.00 23.98 34.63
N VAL A 640 -14.08 24.44 33.38
CA VAL A 640 -13.02 24.41 32.34
C VAL A 640 -12.72 25.82 31.81
N GLU A 641 -13.08 26.87 32.55
CA GLU A 641 -13.02 28.24 32.04
C GLU A 641 -11.60 28.66 31.66
N ILE A 642 -10.62 28.30 32.51
CA ILE A 642 -9.19 28.57 32.31
C ILE A 642 -8.67 27.78 31.11
N GLU A 643 -9.05 26.50 31.01
CA GLU A 643 -8.69 25.60 29.92
C GLU A 643 -9.20 26.10 28.57
N GLU A 644 -10.44 26.58 28.53
CA GLU A 644 -11.03 27.19 27.34
C GLU A 644 -10.37 28.53 26.97
N GLU A 645 -9.97 29.35 27.95
CA GLU A 645 -9.25 30.60 27.67
C GLU A 645 -7.91 30.29 26.99
N LEU A 646 -7.20 29.29 27.49
CA LEU A 646 -5.92 28.85 26.94
C LEU A 646 -6.04 28.30 25.51
N LEU A 647 -7.04 27.46 25.25
CA LEU A 647 -7.35 27.01 23.88
C LEU A 647 -7.74 28.20 22.99
N GLY A 648 -8.48 29.16 23.52
CA GLY A 648 -8.89 30.38 22.83
C GLY A 648 -7.69 31.24 22.40
N CYS A 649 -6.75 31.51 23.31
CA CYS A 649 -5.52 32.24 23.00
C CYS A 649 -4.67 31.52 21.93
N LEU A 650 -4.53 30.20 22.07
CA LEU A 650 -3.83 29.35 21.09
C LEU A 650 -4.49 29.45 19.71
N ALA A 651 -5.81 29.29 19.67
CA ALA A 651 -6.60 29.30 18.46
C ALA A 651 -6.59 30.66 17.75
N PHE A 652 -6.78 31.74 18.51
CA PHE A 652 -6.83 33.11 17.99
C PHE A 652 -5.46 33.55 17.44
N SER A 653 -4.36 33.26 18.14
CA SER A 653 -3.01 33.55 17.66
C SER A 653 -2.66 32.74 16.40
N GLY A 654 -3.08 31.46 16.36
CA GLY A 654 -2.94 30.62 15.17
C GLY A 654 -3.72 31.17 13.98
N LEU A 655 -4.98 31.58 14.19
CA LEU A 655 -5.82 32.16 13.14
C LEU A 655 -5.22 33.46 12.60
N TYR A 656 -4.78 34.36 13.48
CA TYR A 656 -4.14 35.62 13.10
C TYR A 656 -2.92 35.37 12.20
N SER A 657 -2.07 34.42 12.59
CA SER A 657 -0.83 34.08 11.88
C SER A 657 -1.02 33.08 10.73
N ASN A 658 -2.26 32.69 10.39
CA ASN A 658 -2.57 31.66 9.39
C ASN A 658 -1.93 30.28 9.70
N VAL A 659 -1.67 29.99 10.98
CA VAL A 659 -1.05 28.76 11.47
C VAL A 659 -2.14 27.76 11.90
N ILE A 660 -2.04 26.54 11.36
CA ILE A 660 -2.92 25.41 11.70
C ILE A 660 -2.20 24.39 12.57
N GLU A 661 -0.86 24.32 12.44
CA GLU A 661 -0.01 23.40 13.18
C GLU A 661 0.93 24.18 14.11
N PHE A 662 0.76 23.93 15.41
CA PHE A 662 1.46 24.59 16.50
C PHE A 662 2.72 23.81 16.86
N GLN A 663 3.82 24.21 16.22
CA GLN A 663 5.17 23.74 16.52
C GLN A 663 5.60 24.09 17.96
N PRO A 664 6.64 23.43 18.51
CA PRO A 664 7.12 23.70 19.86
C PRO A 664 7.43 25.18 20.13
N THR A 665 8.04 25.85 19.16
CA THR A 665 8.36 27.28 19.23
C THR A 665 7.12 28.17 19.36
N HIS A 666 6.03 27.83 18.67
CA HIS A 666 4.74 28.53 18.76
C HIS A 666 4.12 28.34 20.15
N ARG A 667 4.12 27.09 20.64
CA ARG A 667 3.57 26.74 21.97
C ARG A 667 4.33 27.41 23.10
N ASP A 668 5.65 27.45 23.03
CA ASP A 668 6.49 28.14 24.01
C ASP A 668 6.23 29.63 24.06
N ALA A 669 6.06 30.29 22.90
CA ALA A 669 5.76 31.71 22.82
C ALA A 669 4.41 32.02 23.48
N ILE A 670 3.38 31.25 23.13
CA ILE A 670 2.03 31.36 23.70
C ILE A 670 2.06 31.09 25.20
N HIS A 671 2.72 30.01 25.63
CA HIS A 671 2.83 29.66 27.03
C HIS A 671 3.51 30.78 27.83
N LYS A 672 4.60 31.37 27.31
CA LYS A 672 5.31 32.48 27.98
C LYS A 672 4.45 33.73 28.10
N GLN A 673 3.76 34.14 27.03
CA GLN A 673 2.94 35.35 27.03
C GLN A 673 1.76 35.23 28.00
N PHE A 674 1.05 34.10 27.95
CA PHE A 674 -0.15 33.93 28.76
C PHE A 674 0.12 33.31 30.14
N LYS A 675 1.37 32.92 30.46
CA LYS A 675 1.76 32.26 31.72
C LYS A 675 1.16 32.89 32.97
N LYS A 676 1.19 34.23 33.04
CA LYS A 676 0.74 35.00 34.22
C LYS A 676 -0.77 34.96 34.43
N ARG A 677 -1.56 34.69 33.37
CA ARG A 677 -3.01 34.51 33.46
C ARG A 677 -3.39 33.08 33.89
N ILE A 678 -2.45 32.11 33.85
CA ILE A 678 -2.78 30.66 33.78
C ILE A 678 -2.16 29.80 34.92
N GLN A 679 -1.99 30.27 36.17
CA GLN A 679 -1.66 29.33 37.28
C GLN A 679 -2.39 29.62 38.60
N PRO A 680 -2.74 28.56 39.39
CA PRO A 680 -2.18 27.19 39.37
C PRO A 680 -3.11 26.10 38.80
N ARG A 681 -2.53 25.21 37.98
CA ARG A 681 -3.15 23.97 37.52
C ARG A 681 -3.42 23.06 38.72
N LYS A 682 -4.70 22.79 39.02
CA LYS A 682 -5.12 21.86 40.08
C LYS A 682 -4.52 20.44 39.95
N ALA A 683 -4.01 20.07 38.77
CA ALA A 683 -3.62 18.70 38.43
C ALA A 683 -2.10 18.46 38.20
N GLY A 684 -1.22 19.45 38.40
CA GLY A 684 0.25 19.24 38.37
C GLY A 684 0.87 18.93 36.99
N PHE A 685 0.11 19.03 35.90
CA PHE A 685 0.59 18.71 34.54
C PHE A 685 1.38 19.85 33.87
N SER A 686 2.34 19.50 33.00
CA SER A 686 3.00 20.47 32.10
C SER A 686 2.03 20.97 31.00
N PHE A 687 2.39 22.04 30.26
CA PHE A 687 1.47 22.60 29.24
C PHE A 687 1.21 21.59 28.13
N ASP A 688 2.24 20.85 27.78
CA ASP A 688 2.19 19.91 26.67
C ASP A 688 1.49 18.62 27.05
N GLU A 689 1.61 18.23 28.32
CA GLU A 689 0.82 17.14 28.89
C GLU A 689 -0.66 17.46 28.91
N TRP A 690 -1.01 18.70 29.23
CA TRP A 690 -2.38 19.15 29.16
C TRP A 690 -2.88 19.12 27.71
N LEU A 691 -2.16 19.71 26.75
CA LEU A 691 -2.54 19.70 25.33
C LEU A 691 -2.73 18.28 24.79
N GLY A 692 -1.84 17.34 25.13
CA GLY A 692 -1.91 15.95 24.68
C GLY A 692 -3.04 15.12 25.28
N ARG A 693 -3.69 15.60 26.35
CA ARG A 693 -4.84 14.95 26.99
C ARG A 693 -6.19 15.43 26.45
N LEU A 694 -6.21 16.52 25.70
CA LEU A 694 -7.44 17.10 25.13
C LEU A 694 -7.82 16.41 23.82
N SER A 695 -9.09 16.07 23.69
CA SER A 695 -9.67 15.53 22.47
C SER A 695 -9.73 16.54 21.34
N PHE A 696 -9.68 17.84 21.63
CA PHE A 696 -9.71 18.92 20.64
C PHE A 696 -8.43 19.03 19.82
N LEU A 697 -7.32 18.49 20.31
CA LEU A 697 -6.01 18.56 19.70
C LEU A 697 -5.52 17.17 19.32
N ARG A 698 -4.78 17.09 18.23
CA ARG A 698 -4.00 15.92 17.85
C ARG A 698 -2.56 16.35 17.69
N THR A 699 -1.65 15.41 17.91
CA THR A 699 -0.25 15.61 17.62
C THR A 699 0.09 14.91 16.32
N SER A 700 0.83 15.61 15.46
CA SER A 700 1.43 15.02 14.27
C SER A 700 2.56 14.06 14.67
N ASP A 701 3.20 14.25 15.84
CA ASP A 701 4.44 13.58 16.23
C ASP A 701 4.32 12.78 17.57
N PRO A 702 3.43 11.78 17.69
CA PRO A 702 3.12 11.14 18.98
C PRO A 702 4.30 10.46 19.68
N TRP A 703 5.35 10.13 18.93
CA TRP A 703 6.55 9.46 19.43
C TRP A 703 7.65 10.42 19.90
N THR A 704 7.54 11.72 19.59
CA THR A 704 8.45 12.73 20.15
C THR A 704 8.18 12.94 21.63
N ASP A 705 9.23 13.29 22.38
CA ASP A 705 9.10 13.81 23.73
C ASP A 705 8.03 14.90 23.73
N MET A 706 7.19 14.88 24.76
CA MET A 706 5.96 15.67 24.80
C MET A 706 6.21 17.16 24.57
N HIS A 707 7.39 17.65 24.97
CA HIS A 707 7.85 19.03 24.77
C HIS A 707 8.16 19.39 23.32
N ASN A 708 8.52 18.41 22.48
CA ASN A 708 8.89 18.60 21.08
C ASN A 708 7.74 18.31 20.10
N ARG A 709 6.54 17.99 20.60
CA ARG A 709 5.37 17.64 19.77
C ARG A 709 4.79 18.83 19.02
N SER A 710 4.44 18.65 17.74
CA SER A 710 3.55 19.58 17.05
C SER A 710 2.10 19.24 17.42
N TYR A 711 1.23 20.24 17.59
CA TYR A 711 -0.19 20.02 17.84
C TYR A 711 -1.05 20.75 16.81
N HIS A 712 -2.21 20.20 16.46
CA HIS A 712 -3.21 20.88 15.63
C HIS A 712 -4.61 20.56 16.14
N PHE A 713 -5.58 21.44 15.87
CA PHE A 713 -6.99 21.15 16.20
C PHE A 713 -7.52 19.98 15.36
N LEU A 714 -8.49 19.22 15.90
CA LEU A 714 -9.18 18.11 15.22
C LEU A 714 -9.58 18.49 13.79
N HIS A 715 -10.13 19.70 13.67
CA HIS A 715 -10.45 20.35 12.42
C HIS A 715 -10.36 21.87 12.60
N LEU A 716 -10.16 22.58 11.48
CA LEU A 716 -10.03 24.04 11.44
C LEU A 716 -11.20 24.78 12.10
N THR A 717 -12.41 24.24 12.00
CA THR A 717 -13.61 24.81 12.62
C THR A 717 -13.59 24.80 14.13
N PHE A 718 -12.88 23.86 14.77
CA PHE A 718 -12.66 23.93 16.22
C PHE A 718 -11.70 25.07 16.59
N GLN A 719 -10.66 25.29 15.79
CA GLN A 719 -9.77 26.44 15.96
C GLN A 719 -10.58 27.74 15.84
N GLU A 720 -11.44 27.86 14.85
CA GLU A 720 -12.27 29.05 14.66
C GLU A 720 -13.30 29.25 15.77
N TYR A 721 -13.89 28.16 16.26
CA TYR A 721 -14.81 28.19 17.39
C TYR A 721 -14.13 28.69 18.67
N PHE A 722 -12.95 28.14 19.02
CA PHE A 722 -12.22 28.60 20.20
C PHE A 722 -11.68 30.04 20.03
N ALA A 723 -11.29 30.44 18.81
CA ALA A 723 -10.92 31.82 18.52
C ALA A 723 -12.12 32.79 18.71
N ALA A 724 -13.32 32.40 18.25
CA ALA A 724 -14.54 33.16 18.47
C ALA A 724 -14.89 33.25 19.97
N LEU A 725 -14.76 32.14 20.71
CA LEU A 725 -14.98 32.11 22.16
C LEU A 725 -14.06 33.09 22.89
N TYR A 726 -12.77 33.13 22.52
CA TYR A 726 -11.83 34.12 23.06
C TYR A 726 -12.24 35.56 22.72
N PHE A 727 -12.60 35.81 21.46
CA PHE A 727 -13.03 37.13 21.02
C PHE A 727 -14.26 37.62 21.81
N VAL A 728 -15.28 36.78 21.97
CA VAL A 728 -16.50 37.06 22.73
C VAL A 728 -16.17 37.37 24.18
N ARG A 729 -15.34 36.56 24.83
CA ARG A 729 -14.92 36.81 26.22
C ARG A 729 -14.26 38.18 26.40
N GLN A 730 -13.38 38.59 25.49
CA GLN A 730 -12.75 39.92 25.58
C GLN A 730 -13.74 41.04 25.26
N TRP A 731 -14.64 40.84 24.29
CA TRP A 731 -15.71 41.77 23.95
C TRP A 731 -16.60 42.07 25.16
N GLU A 732 -17.16 41.04 25.78
CA GLU A 732 -18.09 41.16 26.91
C GLU A 732 -17.39 41.70 28.17
N ALA A 733 -16.10 41.38 28.35
CA ALA A 733 -15.31 41.91 29.45
C ALA A 733 -14.81 43.35 29.22
N GLY A 734 -15.02 43.93 28.03
CA GLY A 734 -14.47 45.24 27.65
C GLY A 734 -12.94 45.29 27.66
N LYS A 735 -12.29 44.15 27.43
CA LYS A 735 -10.84 43.98 27.45
C LYS A 735 -10.26 43.98 26.03
N ASN A 736 -8.99 44.33 25.92
CA ASN A 736 -8.28 44.24 24.64
C ASN A 736 -7.95 42.78 24.30
N LEU A 737 -7.96 42.48 23.00
CA LEU A 737 -7.45 41.24 22.45
C LEU A 737 -5.93 41.24 22.56
N GLU A 738 -5.41 40.17 23.16
CA GLU A 738 -3.98 39.88 23.21
C GLU A 738 -3.70 38.65 22.36
N TYR A 739 -2.78 38.78 21.40
CA TYR A 739 -2.42 37.69 20.50
C TYR A 739 -0.98 37.83 20.01
N LEU A 740 -0.44 36.75 19.46
CA LEU A 740 0.90 36.71 18.89
C LEU A 740 0.82 36.64 17.37
N ASP A 741 1.69 37.40 16.74
CA ASP A 741 2.21 37.02 15.44
C ASP A 741 3.21 35.86 15.67
N LEU A 742 2.80 34.66 15.28
CA LEU A 742 3.59 33.44 15.46
C LEU A 742 4.77 33.35 14.49
N ASP A 743 4.72 34.07 13.36
CA ASP A 743 5.81 34.12 12.39
C ASP A 743 6.95 34.98 12.95
N SER A 744 6.63 36.18 13.44
CA SER A 744 7.64 37.07 14.04
C SER A 744 7.91 36.77 15.52
N ARG A 745 7.06 35.96 16.16
CA ARG A 745 7.07 35.60 17.60
C ARG A 745 7.00 36.82 18.51
N LYS A 746 6.39 37.91 18.03
CA LYS A 746 6.20 39.15 18.77
C LYS A 746 4.76 39.28 19.21
N SER A 747 4.58 39.87 20.39
CA SER A 747 3.26 40.30 20.82
C SER A 747 2.86 41.49 19.95
N GLU A 748 1.71 41.37 19.32
CA GLU A 748 1.06 42.52 18.73
C GLU A 748 0.56 43.45 19.84
N PRO A 749 0.45 44.77 19.57
CA PRO A 749 -0.13 45.68 20.53
C PRO A 749 -1.58 45.27 20.84
N PRO A 750 -1.99 45.28 22.12
CA PRO A 750 -3.35 44.93 22.49
C PRO A 750 -4.35 45.80 21.71
N THR A 751 -5.27 45.14 21.01
CA THR A 751 -6.23 45.81 20.12
C THR A 751 -7.64 45.62 20.65
N SER A 752 -8.48 46.65 20.61
CA SER A 752 -9.87 46.49 21.07
C SER A 752 -10.63 45.53 20.14
N PRO A 753 -11.57 44.72 20.66
CA PRO A 753 -12.38 43.83 19.85
C PRO A 753 -13.13 44.53 18.70
N LYS A 754 -13.63 45.75 18.96
CA LYS A 754 -14.29 46.61 17.95
C LYS A 754 -13.32 47.00 16.82
N ALA A 755 -12.11 47.44 17.14
CA ALA A 755 -11.11 47.82 16.13
C ALA A 755 -10.65 46.61 15.30
N PHE A 756 -10.44 45.46 15.95
CA PHE A 756 -10.08 44.22 15.26
C PHE A 756 -11.19 43.78 14.29
N LEU A 757 -12.45 43.80 14.73
CA LEU A 757 -13.59 43.50 13.87
C LEU A 757 -13.63 44.45 12.67
N GLN A 758 -13.49 45.76 12.87
CA GLN A 758 -13.47 46.73 11.77
C GLN A 758 -12.38 46.42 10.74
N GLN A 759 -11.18 46.08 11.21
CA GLN A 759 -10.06 45.74 10.32
C GLN A 759 -10.28 44.44 9.54
N TYR A 760 -10.90 43.42 10.16
CA TYR A 760 -10.90 42.06 9.62
C TYR A 760 -12.27 41.51 9.21
N LYS A 761 -13.37 42.27 9.35
CA LYS A 761 -14.74 41.80 9.07
C LYS A 761 -14.98 41.25 7.66
N TYR A 762 -14.29 41.77 6.64
CA TYR A 762 -14.42 41.27 5.25
C TYR A 762 -13.31 40.29 4.85
N THR A 763 -12.37 40.00 5.76
CA THR A 763 -11.30 39.06 5.49
C THR A 763 -11.87 37.64 5.58
N ALA A 764 -11.89 36.92 4.45
CA ALA A 764 -12.54 35.62 4.31
C ALA A 764 -12.12 34.55 5.35
N ARG A 765 -10.92 34.70 5.93
CA ARG A 765 -10.41 33.86 7.03
C ARG A 765 -11.28 33.90 8.28
N TYR A 766 -11.88 35.05 8.59
CA TYR A 766 -12.64 35.26 9.82
C TYR A 766 -14.16 35.07 9.63
N ASP A 767 -14.65 34.75 8.42
CA ASP A 767 -16.09 34.61 8.13
C ASP A 767 -16.81 33.70 9.14
N ILE A 768 -16.25 32.51 9.41
CA ILE A 768 -16.87 31.56 10.36
C ILE A 768 -16.60 31.91 11.82
N VAL A 769 -15.52 32.65 12.11
CA VAL A 769 -15.34 33.25 13.43
C VAL A 769 -16.47 34.22 13.72
N TRP A 770 -16.83 35.09 12.77
CA TRP A 770 -17.93 36.03 12.95
C TRP A 770 -19.30 35.34 13.11
N ARG A 771 -19.50 34.19 12.46
CA ARG A 771 -20.69 33.35 12.71
C ARG A 771 -20.70 32.84 14.14
N PHE A 772 -19.63 32.18 14.58
CA PHE A 772 -19.53 31.67 15.94
C PHE A 772 -19.63 32.80 16.98
N THR A 773 -18.95 33.93 16.78
CA THR A 773 -19.07 35.13 17.62
C THR A 773 -20.53 35.56 17.73
N THR A 774 -21.23 35.64 16.59
CA THR A 774 -22.63 36.05 16.59
C THR A 774 -23.51 35.05 17.31
N GLY A 775 -23.26 33.74 17.27
CA GLY A 775 -24.05 32.77 18.03
C GLY A 775 -23.70 32.69 19.52
N LEU A 776 -22.46 33.04 19.89
CA LEU A 776 -21.94 32.94 21.27
C LEU A 776 -22.26 34.16 22.14
N LEU A 777 -22.38 35.36 21.56
CA LEU A 777 -22.64 36.61 22.32
C LEU A 777 -23.92 36.55 23.17
N GLU A 778 -23.95 37.28 24.27
CA GLU A 778 -25.23 37.52 24.97
C GLU A 778 -26.19 38.41 24.15
N PRO A 779 -27.52 38.24 24.26
CA PRO A 779 -28.49 39.03 23.49
C PRO A 779 -28.34 40.55 23.63
N LYS A 780 -27.87 41.03 24.78
CA LYS A 780 -27.65 42.46 25.06
C LYS A 780 -26.48 43.06 24.27
N GLU A 781 -25.48 42.24 23.95
CA GLU A 781 -24.24 42.65 23.27
C GLU A 781 -24.37 42.60 21.74
N LEU A 782 -25.41 41.93 21.23
CA LEU A 782 -25.65 41.77 19.79
C LEU A 782 -25.86 43.11 19.08
N SER A 783 -26.58 44.05 19.70
CA SER A 783 -26.83 45.36 19.10
C SER A 783 -25.52 46.10 18.86
N ASP A 784 -24.65 46.14 19.86
CA ASP A 784 -23.31 46.74 19.79
C ASP A 784 -22.42 46.05 18.74
N PHE A 785 -22.54 44.72 18.61
CA PHE A 785 -21.76 43.96 17.64
C PHE A 785 -22.22 44.25 16.19
N PHE A 786 -23.52 44.23 15.92
CA PHE A 786 -24.05 44.58 14.60
C PHE A 786 -23.78 46.05 14.26
N GLU A 787 -23.91 46.97 15.22
CA GLU A 787 -23.53 48.37 15.02
C GLU A 787 -22.05 48.48 14.61
N ALA A 788 -21.15 47.74 15.26
CA ALA A 788 -19.74 47.71 14.88
C ALA A 788 -19.48 47.12 13.49
N ILE A 789 -20.30 46.15 13.03
CA ILE A 789 -20.24 45.63 11.65
C ILE A 789 -20.61 46.71 10.63
N GLU A 790 -21.58 47.56 10.95
CA GLU A 790 -22.07 48.64 10.07
C GLU A 790 -21.12 49.84 9.97
N GLN A 791 -20.19 50.01 10.92
CA GLN A 791 -19.21 51.11 10.90
C GLN A 791 -18.18 50.97 9.78
N GLU A 792 -17.36 52.00 9.52
CA GLU A 792 -16.26 51.90 8.57
C GLU A 792 -15.22 50.82 8.99
N PRO A 793 -14.54 50.16 8.03
CA PRO A 793 -14.64 50.32 6.58
C PRO A 793 -15.92 49.70 5.98
N LEU A 794 -16.47 50.35 4.95
CA LEU A 794 -17.63 49.84 4.22
C LEU A 794 -17.18 48.97 3.04
N ASP A 795 -17.94 47.91 2.76
CA ASP A 795 -17.79 47.18 1.51
C ASP A 795 -18.34 48.03 0.36
N LEU A 796 -17.44 48.62 -0.43
CA LEU A 796 -17.78 49.52 -1.53
C LEU A 796 -18.63 48.83 -2.62
N LEU A 797 -18.46 47.52 -2.81
CA LEU A 797 -19.22 46.75 -3.78
C LEU A 797 -20.53 46.22 -3.17
N GLY A 798 -20.52 45.86 -1.89
CA GLY A 798 -21.67 45.42 -1.09
C GLY A 798 -21.82 43.90 -0.83
N PRO A 799 -21.43 42.97 -1.72
CA PRO A 799 -21.67 41.54 -1.54
C PRO A 799 -20.99 40.89 -0.32
N ALA A 800 -19.81 41.33 0.09
CA ALA A 800 -19.11 40.75 1.23
C ALA A 800 -19.80 41.15 2.54
N HIS A 801 -20.25 42.41 2.63
CA HIS A 801 -21.01 42.89 3.79
C HIS A 801 -22.37 42.19 3.91
N GLN A 802 -23.14 42.09 2.83
CA GLN A 802 -24.42 41.36 2.84
C GLN A 802 -24.24 39.90 3.26
N ARG A 803 -23.19 39.23 2.74
CA ARG A 803 -22.89 37.85 3.09
C ARG A 803 -22.56 37.69 4.57
N LEU A 804 -21.70 38.56 5.10
CA LEU A 804 -21.36 38.58 6.52
C LEU A 804 -22.60 38.72 7.39
N VAL A 805 -23.43 39.74 7.15
CA VAL A 805 -24.64 40.00 7.93
C VAL A 805 -25.62 38.81 7.84
N MET A 806 -25.86 38.27 6.64
CA MET A 806 -26.72 37.10 6.45
C MET A 806 -26.20 35.86 7.21
N HIS A 807 -24.89 35.64 7.20
CA HIS A 807 -24.25 34.54 7.92
C HIS A 807 -24.40 34.70 9.44
N CYS A 808 -24.22 35.92 9.96
CA CYS A 808 -24.42 36.27 11.36
C CYS A 808 -25.89 36.08 11.80
N LEU A 809 -26.85 36.56 11.00
CA LEU A 809 -28.28 36.43 11.30
C LEU A 809 -28.77 34.97 11.34
N ASN A 810 -28.20 34.10 10.50
CA ASN A 810 -28.49 32.66 10.53
C ASN A 810 -28.06 31.96 11.83
N GLU A 811 -27.26 32.59 12.69
CA GLU A 811 -26.88 32.04 13.99
C GLU A 811 -27.83 32.45 15.12
N ARG A 812 -28.96 33.11 14.80
CA ARG A 812 -29.96 33.61 15.77
C ARG A 812 -31.40 33.16 15.49
N VAL A 813 -31.57 32.06 14.75
CA VAL A 813 -32.87 31.42 14.51
C VAL A 813 -33.57 31.21 15.85
N ASN A 814 -34.76 31.79 16.02
CA ASN A 814 -35.67 31.67 17.16
C ASN A 814 -35.47 32.49 18.46
N GLN A 815 -34.51 33.41 18.56
CA GLN A 815 -34.67 34.50 19.54
C GLN A 815 -35.51 35.59 18.90
N SER A 816 -36.79 35.66 19.26
CA SER A 816 -37.59 36.85 19.04
C SER A 816 -36.78 38.02 19.60
N ILE A 817 -36.17 38.81 18.72
CA ILE A 817 -35.56 40.06 19.12
C ILE A 817 -36.74 40.88 19.63
N GLN A 818 -36.96 40.87 20.95
CA GLN A 818 -37.83 41.83 21.60
C GLN A 818 -37.11 43.17 21.51
N THR A 819 -37.02 43.71 20.30
CA THR A 819 -36.75 45.12 20.11
C THR A 819 -37.91 45.84 20.79
N LYS A 820 -37.63 46.53 21.91
CA LYS A 820 -38.33 47.78 22.21
C LYS A 820 -38.39 48.60 20.91
N PRO A 821 -39.45 49.37 20.65
CA PRO A 821 -39.82 49.83 19.31
C PRO A 821 -38.77 50.78 18.71
N CYS A 822 -37.72 50.20 18.16
CA CYS A 822 -36.74 50.82 17.30
C CYS A 822 -36.74 49.96 16.04
N VAL A 823 -37.33 50.54 14.99
CA VAL A 823 -37.25 50.21 13.57
C VAL A 823 -36.97 48.72 13.22
N PRO A 824 -37.94 47.99 12.63
CA PRO A 824 -37.73 46.61 12.22
C PRO A 824 -36.49 46.44 11.32
N LEU A 825 -35.64 45.45 11.61
CA LEU A 825 -34.38 45.16 10.86
C LEU A 825 -34.55 45.11 9.34
N TRP A 826 -35.73 44.73 8.83
CA TRP A 826 -36.01 44.73 7.38
C TRP A 826 -36.02 46.13 6.74
N LYS A 827 -36.22 47.21 7.52
CA LYS A 827 -36.10 48.59 7.05
C LYS A 827 -34.64 49.01 6.82
N MET A 828 -33.65 48.37 7.46
CA MET A 828 -32.23 48.61 7.16
C MET A 828 -31.80 47.94 5.84
N ILE A 829 -32.43 46.81 5.48
CA ILE A 829 -32.12 46.05 4.26
C ILE A 829 -32.69 46.72 2.99
N LEU A 830 -33.71 47.57 3.13
CA LEU A 830 -34.45 48.18 2.00
C LEU A 830 -34.37 49.70 1.92
N ALA A 831 -33.53 50.37 2.72
CA ALA A 831 -33.32 51.80 2.56
C ALA A 831 -32.48 52.06 1.30
N PRO A 832 -33.02 52.71 0.24
CA PRO A 832 -32.16 53.19 -0.84
C PRO A 832 -31.19 54.22 -0.25
N LYS A 833 -29.89 53.97 -0.40
CA LYS A 833 -28.85 54.94 -0.05
C LYS A 833 -29.14 56.25 -0.79
N GLN A 834 -29.41 57.33 -0.06
CA GLN A 834 -29.22 58.70 -0.53
C GLN A 834 -27.80 59.14 -0.21
#